data_AF-A0A8J4G1Z6-F1
#
_entry.id   AF-A0A8J4G1Z6-F1
#
_cell.length_a   1.000
_cell.length_b   1.000
_cell.length_c   1.000
_cell.angle_alpha   90.00
_cell.angle_beta   90.00
_cell.angle_gamma   90.00
#
_symmetry.space_group_name_H-M   'P 1'
#
loop_
_entity.id
_entity.type
_entity.pdbx_description
1 polymer ?
#
loop_
_entity_poly.entity_id
_entity_poly.type
_entity_poly.pdbx_seq_one_letter_code
_entity_poly.pdbx_strand_id
1 'polypeptide(L)'
;MGCGASKADTPTKPLENKEGDMGNKASKPAAADAEEAFALPPVEGELPDGTQIIFVLGGPGSGKGTQCDKIKQDYECVHLSAGDLLRAEVKSGSVVGKKCEELMREGKLVPFAVTLNLLKKAMIESGGKFFLIDGFPRALDQAEQFESSIMPCKAVLFFDCPEEEMEKRLLKRGETSGRSDDNAETIRKRFRTFLEQSLPVKDHYLGHGKCHIISAVPHPKEVFEVVKTVLDKLNAPKKSDEITLPPVEGSLPEDAQIIFVLGGPGSGKGTQCAQILEEYDCVHLSAGDLLRAEVKSGSVVGKKCEELMREGKLVPFAVTLNLLKKAMIESGGKFFLIDGFPRALDQAEQFESSIMPCKAVLFFDCPEEEMEKRLLKRGETSGRSDDNAETIRKRFRTFLEQSLPVKDHYLGHGKCHIISAVPHPKEVFEVVKTVLDKLNAPKKSDEITLPPVEGSLPEDAQIIFVLGGPGSGKGTQCDKIKQDYECVHLSAGDLLRAEVKSGSVVGKKCEELMREGKLVPFAVTLNLLKKAMIESGGKFFLIDGFPRALDQAEQFESSIMPCKAVLFFDCPEEEMEKRLLKRGETSGRSDDNAETIRKRFRTFLEQSLPVKDHYGDRKVCHVISAIPQPDVVYESVKDILDRLGAPQK
;
A
#
# COMPACT_ATOMS: atom_id res chain seq x y z
N MET A 1 13.13 -11.52 -76.25
CA MET A 1 13.04 -10.53 -77.33
C MET A 1 11.74 -10.77 -78.09
N GLY A 2 10.94 -9.71 -78.30
CA GLY A 2 9.83 -9.60 -79.27
C GLY A 2 8.54 -10.35 -78.87
N CYS A 3 7.40 -9.75 -78.52
CA CYS A 3 6.57 -8.66 -79.11
C CYS A 3 5.41 -9.17 -80.01
N GLY A 4 4.22 -8.62 -79.75
CA GLY A 4 3.13 -8.35 -80.73
C GLY A 4 1.94 -9.31 -80.66
N ALA A 5 0.78 -8.95 -80.09
CA ALA A 5 -0.32 -8.08 -80.61
C ALA A 5 -1.08 -8.76 -81.78
N SER A 6 -2.42 -8.81 -81.91
CA SER A 6 -3.47 -7.81 -81.62
C SER A 6 -4.90 -8.34 -81.92
N LYS A 7 -5.91 -7.81 -81.18
CA LYS A 7 -7.26 -7.28 -81.56
C LYS A 7 -8.25 -8.13 -82.40
N ALA A 8 -9.47 -8.43 -81.90
CA ALA A 8 -10.77 -7.69 -82.00
C ALA A 8 -11.53 -8.04 -83.32
N ASP A 9 -12.85 -8.17 -83.49
CA ASP A 9 -14.06 -7.68 -82.82
C ASP A 9 -15.29 -8.57 -83.17
N THR A 10 -16.33 -8.43 -82.34
CA THR A 10 -17.75 -8.89 -82.28
C THR A 10 -18.65 -8.66 -83.55
N PRO A 11 -20.01 -8.81 -83.60
CA PRO A 11 -21.09 -9.09 -82.60
C PRO A 11 -22.22 -10.06 -83.09
N THR A 12 -23.20 -10.54 -82.31
CA THR A 12 -24.50 -9.87 -81.99
C THR A 12 -25.44 -10.81 -81.20
N LYS A 13 -26.09 -10.27 -80.15
CA LYS A 13 -27.33 -10.71 -79.45
C LYS A 13 -28.57 -10.28 -80.28
N PRO A 14 -29.89 -10.47 -79.91
CA PRO A 14 -30.50 -10.79 -78.59
C PRO A 14 -31.77 -11.70 -78.62
N LEU A 15 -32.33 -12.07 -77.44
CA LEU A 15 -33.67 -11.66 -76.95
C LEU A 15 -34.15 -12.45 -75.71
N GLU A 16 -34.79 -11.72 -74.81
CA GLU A 16 -35.40 -12.12 -73.54
C GLU A 16 -36.87 -12.56 -73.70
N ASN A 17 -37.39 -13.42 -72.81
CA ASN A 17 -38.39 -13.12 -71.76
C ASN A 17 -39.34 -14.28 -71.39
N LYS A 18 -39.40 -14.53 -70.07
CA LYS A 18 -40.50 -14.89 -69.14
C LYS A 18 -41.63 -15.85 -69.55
N GLU A 19 -41.91 -16.85 -68.68
CA GLU A 19 -43.06 -16.92 -67.74
C GLU A 19 -43.24 -18.37 -67.18
N GLY A 20 -43.78 -18.51 -65.96
CA GLY A 20 -44.47 -19.74 -65.55
C GLY A 20 -44.21 -20.25 -64.13
N ASP A 21 -45.03 -19.79 -63.18
CA ASP A 21 -45.29 -20.43 -61.88
C ASP A 21 -46.29 -21.58 -62.05
N MET A 22 -45.97 -22.79 -61.56
CA MET A 22 -46.93 -23.68 -60.87
C MET A 22 -46.26 -24.95 -60.32
N GLY A 23 -46.19 -25.00 -58.98
CA GLY A 23 -46.45 -26.14 -58.11
C GLY A 23 -45.95 -27.55 -58.47
N ASN A 24 -44.99 -28.05 -57.70
CA ASN A 24 -44.94 -29.48 -57.40
C ASN A 24 -44.67 -29.73 -55.91
N LYS A 25 -45.67 -30.31 -55.23
CA LYS A 25 -45.58 -30.82 -53.85
C LYS A 25 -44.68 -32.05 -53.86
N ALA A 26 -43.46 -31.91 -53.34
CA ALA A 26 -42.63 -33.04 -52.92
C ALA A 26 -42.22 -32.82 -51.46
N SER A 27 -42.51 -33.82 -50.64
CA SER A 27 -42.31 -33.93 -49.20
C SER A 27 -40.94 -33.43 -48.72
N LYS A 28 -40.94 -32.53 -47.73
CA LYS A 28 -39.78 -32.17 -46.91
C LYS A 28 -39.13 -33.44 -46.31
N PRO A 29 -37.80 -33.61 -46.34
CA PRO A 29 -37.14 -34.57 -45.47
C PRO A 29 -37.14 -34.02 -44.05
N ALA A 30 -37.70 -34.80 -43.12
CA ALA A 30 -37.93 -34.49 -41.70
C ALA A 30 -36.64 -34.33 -40.85
N ALA A 31 -35.48 -34.05 -41.46
CA ALA A 31 -34.20 -33.88 -40.77
C ALA A 31 -33.83 -32.41 -40.52
N ALA A 32 -34.38 -31.46 -41.29
CA ALA A 32 -34.07 -30.03 -41.13
C ALA A 32 -34.77 -29.38 -39.93
N ASP A 33 -35.93 -29.91 -39.50
CA ASP A 33 -36.73 -29.31 -38.43
C ASP A 33 -36.20 -29.62 -37.00
N ALA A 34 -35.15 -30.45 -36.87
CA ALA A 34 -34.59 -30.85 -35.56
C ALA A 34 -33.33 -30.05 -35.14
N GLU A 35 -32.63 -29.40 -36.07
CA GLU A 35 -31.44 -28.58 -35.77
C GLU A 35 -31.80 -27.13 -35.37
N GLU A 36 -32.90 -26.57 -35.89
CA GLU A 36 -33.35 -25.20 -35.55
C GLU A 36 -33.79 -25.05 -34.08
N ALA A 37 -34.14 -26.14 -33.40
CA ALA A 37 -34.55 -26.11 -31.98
C ALA A 37 -33.36 -26.09 -30.98
N PHE A 38 -32.12 -26.19 -31.46
CA PHE A 38 -30.91 -26.25 -30.62
C PHE A 38 -29.88 -25.18 -31.02
N ALA A 39 -30.34 -23.96 -31.28
CA ALA A 39 -29.47 -22.81 -31.54
C ALA A 39 -29.79 -21.67 -30.57
N LEU A 40 -28.73 -21.05 -30.03
CA LEU A 40 -28.88 -19.76 -29.36
C LEU A 40 -29.18 -18.69 -30.43
N PRO A 41 -29.95 -17.64 -30.08
CA PRO A 41 -30.25 -16.57 -31.04
C PRO A 41 -28.95 -15.95 -31.59
N PRO A 42 -28.94 -15.53 -32.86
CA PRO A 42 -27.78 -14.90 -33.47
C PRO A 42 -27.44 -13.61 -32.72
N VAL A 43 -26.14 -13.39 -32.50
CA VAL A 43 -25.65 -12.20 -31.80
C VAL A 43 -25.34 -11.11 -32.82
N GLU A 44 -26.04 -9.99 -32.73
CA GLU A 44 -25.80 -8.77 -33.51
C GLU A 44 -24.62 -7.98 -32.92
N GLY A 45 -23.82 -7.36 -33.80
CA GLY A 45 -22.64 -6.58 -33.42
C GLY A 45 -21.36 -7.06 -34.08
N GLU A 46 -20.43 -6.12 -34.27
CA GLU A 46 -19.10 -6.34 -34.83
C GLU A 46 -18.04 -6.14 -33.74
N LEU A 47 -16.89 -6.81 -33.90
CA LEU A 47 -15.77 -6.64 -33.00
C LEU A 47 -15.03 -5.32 -33.30
N PRO A 48 -14.42 -4.67 -32.30
CA PRO A 48 -13.68 -3.43 -32.51
C PRO A 48 -12.55 -3.58 -33.54
N ASP A 49 -12.25 -2.50 -34.27
CA ASP A 49 -11.11 -2.45 -35.19
C ASP A 49 -9.78 -2.76 -34.47
N GLY A 50 -8.95 -3.57 -35.12
CA GLY A 50 -7.65 -4.00 -34.58
C GLY A 50 -7.74 -5.18 -33.59
N THR A 51 -8.88 -5.85 -33.51
CA THR A 51 -9.04 -7.05 -32.67
C THR A 51 -8.07 -8.15 -33.05
N GLN A 52 -7.53 -8.86 -32.05
CA GLN A 52 -6.63 -10.01 -32.24
C GLN A 52 -7.13 -11.21 -31.45
N ILE A 53 -7.06 -12.39 -32.05
CA ILE A 53 -7.51 -13.65 -31.44
C ILE A 53 -6.36 -14.64 -31.41
N ILE A 54 -6.12 -15.24 -30.25
CA ILE A 54 -5.19 -16.36 -30.08
C ILE A 54 -5.98 -17.57 -29.58
N PHE A 55 -5.87 -18.69 -30.28
CA PHE A 55 -6.39 -19.97 -29.79
C PHE A 55 -5.39 -20.62 -28.84
N VAL A 56 -5.90 -21.17 -27.74
CA VAL A 56 -5.11 -21.91 -26.76
C VAL A 56 -5.54 -23.37 -26.79
N LEU A 57 -4.68 -24.21 -27.37
CA LEU A 57 -4.94 -25.62 -27.65
C LEU A 57 -4.00 -26.55 -26.86
N GLY A 58 -4.38 -27.82 -26.77
CA GLY A 58 -3.66 -28.85 -26.03
C GLY A 58 -4.61 -29.85 -25.35
N GLY A 59 -4.07 -31.00 -24.95
CA GLY A 59 -4.87 -32.09 -24.40
C GLY A 59 -5.56 -31.75 -23.06
N PRO A 60 -6.57 -32.52 -22.63
CA PRO A 60 -7.15 -32.34 -21.31
C PRO A 60 -6.05 -32.53 -20.24
N GLY A 61 -5.94 -31.61 -19.26
CA GLY A 61 -4.88 -31.69 -18.23
C GLY A 61 -3.53 -31.05 -18.63
N SER A 62 -3.36 -30.56 -19.86
CA SER A 62 -2.11 -29.94 -20.33
C SER A 62 -1.77 -28.58 -19.70
N GLY A 63 -2.63 -28.01 -18.85
CA GLY A 63 -2.36 -26.75 -18.14
C GLY A 63 -2.76 -25.46 -18.88
N LYS A 64 -3.54 -25.53 -19.96
CA LYS A 64 -4.06 -24.36 -20.72
C LYS A 64 -4.64 -23.27 -19.82
N GLY A 65 -5.66 -23.61 -19.02
CA GLY A 65 -6.32 -22.65 -18.13
C GLY A 65 -5.34 -21.97 -17.16
N THR A 66 -4.41 -22.73 -16.57
CA THR A 66 -3.37 -22.18 -15.69
C THR A 66 -2.49 -21.16 -16.41
N GLN A 67 -2.15 -21.41 -17.67
CA GLN A 67 -1.36 -20.48 -18.46
C GLN A 67 -2.20 -19.27 -18.90
N CYS A 68 -3.48 -19.46 -19.27
CA CYS A 68 -4.39 -18.34 -19.55
C CYS A 68 -4.55 -17.42 -18.34
N ASP A 69 -4.65 -17.96 -17.12
CA ASP A 69 -4.73 -17.15 -15.89
C ASP A 69 -3.45 -16.36 -15.64
N LYS A 70 -2.28 -16.92 -15.96
CA LYS A 70 -1.00 -16.20 -15.91
C LYS A 70 -0.89 -15.13 -16.99
N ILE A 71 -1.32 -15.42 -18.22
CA ILE A 71 -1.31 -14.43 -19.31
C ILE A 71 -2.23 -13.25 -18.96
N LYS A 72 -3.40 -13.49 -18.35
CA LYS A 72 -4.29 -12.43 -17.84
C LYS A 72 -3.61 -11.53 -16.81
N GLN A 73 -2.58 -11.99 -16.10
CA GLN A 73 -1.87 -11.16 -15.12
C GLN A 73 -1.00 -10.12 -15.85
N ASP A 74 -0.25 -10.54 -16.87
CA ASP A 74 0.80 -9.72 -17.50
C ASP A 74 0.35 -9.01 -18.80
N TYR A 75 -0.70 -9.50 -19.45
CA TYR A 75 -1.18 -8.99 -20.75
C TYR A 75 -2.62 -8.46 -20.66
N GLU A 76 -2.92 -7.39 -21.41
CA GLU A 76 -4.24 -6.81 -21.53
C GLU A 76 -5.09 -7.68 -22.46
N CYS A 77 -5.68 -8.72 -21.90
CA CYS A 77 -6.40 -9.73 -22.66
C CYS A 77 -7.71 -10.14 -21.99
N VAL A 78 -8.69 -10.48 -22.83
CA VAL A 78 -9.92 -11.15 -22.41
C VAL A 78 -9.73 -12.64 -22.67
N HIS A 79 -9.61 -13.45 -21.61
CA HIS A 79 -9.62 -14.91 -21.78
C HIS A 79 -11.04 -15.47 -21.62
N LEU A 80 -11.46 -16.16 -22.68
CA LEU A 80 -12.73 -16.86 -22.82
C LEU A 80 -12.48 -18.36 -22.89
N SER A 81 -13.01 -19.12 -21.93
CA SER A 81 -12.98 -20.58 -21.99
C SER A 81 -14.32 -21.10 -22.52
N ALA A 82 -14.31 -21.79 -23.66
CA ALA A 82 -15.52 -22.39 -24.22
C ALA A 82 -16.19 -23.33 -23.21
N GLY A 83 -15.40 -24.05 -22.42
CA GLY A 83 -15.93 -24.93 -21.38
C GLY A 83 -16.61 -24.18 -20.23
N ASP A 84 -16.09 -23.02 -19.82
CA ASP A 84 -16.71 -22.21 -18.76
C ASP A 84 -17.99 -21.53 -19.23
N LEU A 85 -18.01 -21.04 -20.47
CA LEU A 85 -19.22 -20.48 -21.10
C LEU A 85 -20.33 -21.53 -21.19
N LEU A 86 -20.00 -22.76 -21.62
CA LEU A 86 -20.94 -23.87 -21.64
C LEU A 86 -21.45 -24.23 -20.24
N ARG A 87 -20.58 -24.27 -19.22
CA ARG A 87 -21.00 -24.52 -17.83
C ARG A 87 -21.88 -23.41 -17.27
N ALA A 88 -21.61 -22.15 -17.63
CA ALA A 88 -22.46 -21.02 -17.25
C ALA A 88 -23.84 -21.14 -17.90
N GLU A 89 -23.90 -21.58 -19.16
CA GLU A 89 -25.16 -21.85 -19.87
C GLU A 89 -25.92 -23.05 -19.26
N VAL A 90 -25.24 -24.12 -18.86
CA VAL A 90 -25.86 -25.24 -18.11
C VAL A 90 -26.50 -24.71 -16.81
N LYS A 91 -25.78 -23.87 -16.07
CA LYS A 91 -26.26 -23.27 -14.82
C LYS A 91 -27.44 -22.32 -15.01
N SER A 92 -27.60 -21.72 -16.19
CA SER A 92 -28.76 -20.87 -16.50
C SER A 92 -30.08 -21.66 -16.50
N GLY A 93 -30.00 -22.99 -16.63
CA GLY A 93 -31.16 -23.89 -16.67
C GLY A 93 -31.92 -23.84 -17.99
N SER A 94 -31.37 -23.20 -19.03
CA SER A 94 -31.99 -23.10 -20.35
C SER A 94 -32.16 -24.47 -21.02
N VAL A 95 -33.06 -24.54 -22.00
CA VAL A 95 -33.28 -25.77 -22.79
C VAL A 95 -31.99 -26.21 -23.50
N VAL A 96 -31.21 -25.23 -23.98
CA VAL A 96 -29.90 -25.46 -24.59
C VAL A 96 -28.90 -25.95 -23.53
N GLY A 97 -28.88 -25.32 -22.35
CA GLY A 97 -28.04 -25.68 -21.22
C GLY A 97 -28.21 -27.12 -20.76
N LYS A 98 -29.45 -27.61 -20.61
CA LYS A 98 -29.72 -29.01 -20.21
C LYS A 98 -29.17 -30.04 -21.20
N LYS A 99 -29.26 -29.76 -22.50
CA LYS A 99 -28.73 -30.65 -23.55
C LYS A 99 -27.21 -30.52 -23.70
N CYS A 100 -26.63 -29.34 -23.42
CA CYS A 100 -25.18 -29.19 -23.24
C CYS A 100 -24.68 -30.05 -22.06
N GLU A 101 -25.40 -30.08 -20.93
CA GLU A 101 -25.05 -30.89 -19.76
C GLU A 101 -24.96 -32.39 -20.10
N GLU A 102 -25.95 -32.92 -20.84
CA GLU A 102 -25.96 -34.31 -21.30
C GLU A 102 -24.76 -34.64 -22.20
N LEU A 103 -24.51 -33.80 -23.21
CA LEU A 103 -23.38 -34.00 -24.13
C LEU A 103 -22.03 -33.92 -23.41
N MET A 104 -21.88 -32.99 -22.47
CA MET A 104 -20.67 -32.83 -21.68
C MET A 104 -20.43 -34.03 -20.75
N ARG A 105 -21.48 -34.54 -20.09
CA ARG A 105 -21.42 -35.74 -19.24
C ARG A 105 -21.02 -36.99 -20.02
N GLU A 106 -21.47 -37.11 -21.28
CA GLU A 106 -21.12 -38.21 -22.18
C GLU A 106 -19.70 -38.08 -22.79
N GLY A 107 -19.05 -36.93 -22.61
CA GLY A 107 -17.74 -36.63 -23.21
C GLY A 107 -17.81 -36.30 -24.72
N LYS A 108 -18.99 -35.97 -25.24
CA LYS A 108 -19.20 -35.57 -26.64
C LYS A 108 -18.93 -34.07 -26.82
N LEU A 109 -18.66 -33.67 -28.07
CA LEU A 109 -18.55 -32.25 -28.42
C LEU A 109 -19.93 -31.58 -28.45
N VAL A 110 -20.02 -30.40 -27.86
CA VAL A 110 -21.20 -29.54 -28.02
C VAL A 110 -21.21 -28.99 -29.44
N PRO A 111 -22.39 -28.94 -30.11
CA PRO A 111 -22.54 -28.35 -31.44
C PRO A 111 -21.89 -26.98 -31.59
N PHE A 112 -21.30 -26.77 -32.76
CA PHE A 112 -20.53 -25.58 -33.09
C PHE A 112 -21.36 -24.30 -32.97
N ALA A 113 -22.59 -24.29 -33.49
CA ALA A 113 -23.46 -23.11 -33.48
C ALA A 113 -23.69 -22.55 -32.06
N VAL A 114 -23.87 -23.44 -31.06
CA VAL A 114 -24.02 -23.03 -29.67
C VAL A 114 -22.72 -22.42 -29.13
N THR A 115 -21.59 -23.08 -29.35
CA THR A 115 -20.29 -22.62 -28.86
C THR A 115 -19.87 -21.30 -29.52
N LEU A 116 -20.11 -21.15 -30.83
CA LEU A 116 -19.85 -19.94 -31.59
C LEU A 116 -20.68 -18.76 -31.07
N ASN A 117 -21.98 -18.95 -30.85
CA ASN A 117 -22.84 -17.87 -30.37
C ASN A 117 -22.48 -17.45 -28.94
N LEU A 118 -22.12 -18.39 -28.07
CA LEU A 118 -21.63 -18.07 -26.72
C LEU A 118 -20.31 -17.29 -26.77
N LEU A 119 -19.36 -17.70 -27.62
CA LEU A 119 -18.09 -17.00 -27.80
C LEU A 119 -18.32 -15.60 -28.37
N LYS A 120 -19.10 -15.48 -29.46
CA LYS A 120 -19.39 -14.19 -30.10
C LYS A 120 -20.06 -13.22 -29.13
N LYS A 121 -21.06 -13.69 -28.37
CA LYS A 121 -21.72 -12.92 -27.31
C LYS A 121 -20.72 -12.40 -26.28
N ALA A 122 -19.91 -13.30 -25.72
CA ALA A 122 -18.93 -12.93 -24.70
C ALA A 122 -17.85 -11.97 -25.23
N MET A 123 -17.43 -12.13 -26.49
CA MET A 123 -16.47 -11.22 -27.11
C MET A 123 -17.05 -9.80 -27.27
N ILE A 124 -18.28 -9.68 -27.78
CA ILE A 124 -18.95 -8.38 -27.96
C ILE A 124 -19.22 -7.71 -26.61
N GLU A 125 -19.78 -8.44 -25.64
CA GLU A 125 -20.07 -7.90 -24.31
C GLU A 125 -18.82 -7.44 -23.56
N SER A 126 -17.67 -8.08 -23.80
CA SER A 126 -16.42 -7.69 -23.15
C SER A 126 -15.84 -6.35 -23.62
N GLY A 127 -16.16 -5.92 -24.85
CA GLY A 127 -15.54 -4.75 -25.51
C GLY A 127 -14.02 -4.85 -25.71
N GLY A 128 -13.42 -6.03 -25.50
CA GLY A 128 -11.97 -6.24 -25.59
C GLY A 128 -11.43 -6.20 -27.03
N LYS A 129 -10.11 -5.99 -27.15
CA LYS A 129 -9.40 -6.00 -28.45
C LYS A 129 -8.40 -7.15 -28.60
N PHE A 130 -8.12 -7.90 -27.53
CA PHE A 130 -7.18 -9.01 -27.57
C PHE A 130 -7.76 -10.19 -26.79
N PHE A 131 -8.04 -11.28 -27.50
CA PHE A 131 -8.77 -12.43 -26.99
C PHE A 131 -7.90 -13.68 -26.95
N LEU A 132 -7.96 -14.37 -25.82
CA LEU A 132 -7.43 -15.72 -25.65
C LEU A 132 -8.61 -16.69 -25.54
N ILE A 133 -8.73 -17.61 -26.49
CA ILE A 133 -9.83 -18.57 -26.52
C ILE A 133 -9.29 -19.95 -26.14
N ASP A 134 -9.63 -20.44 -24.94
CA ASP A 134 -9.26 -21.78 -24.45
C ASP A 134 -10.36 -22.81 -24.74
N GLY A 135 -9.93 -24.00 -25.12
CA GLY A 135 -10.80 -25.16 -25.28
C GLY A 135 -11.65 -25.12 -26.55
N PHE A 136 -11.29 -24.27 -27.51
CA PHE A 136 -11.87 -24.11 -28.84
C PHE A 136 -10.78 -23.57 -29.80
N PRO A 137 -10.78 -23.94 -31.10
CA PRO A 137 -11.61 -24.95 -31.76
C PRO A 137 -11.16 -26.38 -31.41
N ARG A 138 -12.08 -27.34 -31.54
CA ARG A 138 -11.83 -28.77 -31.23
C ARG A 138 -11.79 -29.68 -32.45
N ALA A 139 -12.22 -29.16 -33.60
CA ALA A 139 -12.19 -29.82 -34.90
C ALA A 139 -11.89 -28.76 -35.98
N LEU A 140 -11.41 -29.20 -37.15
CA LEU A 140 -10.92 -28.31 -38.20
C LEU A 140 -12.05 -27.46 -38.82
N ASP A 141 -13.21 -28.08 -39.05
CA ASP A 141 -14.41 -27.42 -39.54
C ASP A 141 -14.87 -26.28 -38.63
N GLN A 142 -14.73 -26.43 -37.31
CA GLN A 142 -15.02 -25.36 -36.34
C GLN A 142 -14.06 -24.18 -36.48
N ALA A 143 -12.78 -24.45 -36.77
CA ALA A 143 -11.78 -23.42 -36.96
C ALA A 143 -12.08 -22.61 -38.23
N GLU A 144 -12.32 -23.29 -39.36
CA GLU A 144 -12.66 -22.66 -40.65
C GLU A 144 -13.95 -21.83 -40.58
N GLN A 145 -14.98 -22.37 -39.91
CA GLN A 145 -16.24 -21.66 -39.72
C GLN A 145 -16.12 -20.45 -38.78
N PHE A 146 -15.32 -20.56 -37.72
CA PHE A 146 -15.05 -19.42 -36.84
C PHE A 146 -14.32 -18.30 -37.60
N GLU A 147 -13.29 -18.64 -38.36
CA GLU A 147 -12.49 -17.64 -39.09
C GLU A 147 -13.29 -16.95 -40.20
N SER A 148 -14.22 -17.66 -40.84
CA SER A 148 -15.12 -17.08 -41.85
C SER A 148 -16.28 -16.27 -41.26
N SER A 149 -16.78 -16.63 -40.08
CA SER A 149 -17.94 -15.99 -39.45
C SER A 149 -17.59 -14.85 -38.49
N ILE A 150 -16.40 -14.87 -37.89
CA ILE A 150 -15.95 -13.88 -36.91
C ILE A 150 -14.72 -13.15 -37.47
N MET A 151 -13.56 -13.79 -37.42
CA MET A 151 -12.33 -13.31 -38.07
C MET A 151 -11.20 -14.36 -37.97
N PRO A 152 -10.18 -14.29 -38.84
CA PRO A 152 -9.00 -15.16 -38.75
C PRO A 152 -8.26 -15.02 -37.41
N CYS A 153 -7.76 -16.13 -36.86
CA CYS A 153 -6.89 -16.05 -35.69
C CYS A 153 -5.50 -15.53 -36.08
N LYS A 154 -4.85 -14.86 -35.12
CA LYS A 154 -3.48 -14.36 -35.24
C LYS A 154 -2.46 -15.49 -35.03
N ALA A 155 -2.67 -16.31 -34.01
CA ALA A 155 -1.77 -17.39 -33.65
C ALA A 155 -2.49 -18.47 -32.81
N VAL A 156 -1.84 -19.63 -32.69
CA VAL A 156 -2.26 -20.74 -31.85
C VAL A 156 -1.14 -21.08 -30.87
N LEU A 157 -1.44 -21.09 -29.57
CA LEU A 157 -0.56 -21.62 -28.53
C LEU A 157 -0.95 -23.07 -28.26
N PHE A 158 -0.09 -24.02 -28.63
CA PHE A 158 -0.33 -25.44 -28.39
C PHE A 158 0.52 -25.94 -27.23
N PHE A 159 -0.14 -26.29 -26.13
CA PHE A 159 0.51 -26.87 -24.95
C PHE A 159 0.66 -28.38 -25.11
N ASP A 160 1.88 -28.78 -25.45
CA ASP A 160 2.28 -30.17 -25.66
C ASP A 160 2.62 -30.85 -24.33
N CYS A 161 1.93 -31.94 -24.04
CA CYS A 161 2.08 -32.66 -22.79
C CYS A 161 1.92 -34.16 -23.06
N PRO A 162 2.82 -35.03 -22.56
CA PRO A 162 2.67 -36.48 -22.67
C PRO A 162 1.38 -36.98 -22.00
N GLU A 163 0.79 -38.04 -22.55
CA GLU A 163 -0.46 -38.63 -22.07
C GLU A 163 -0.39 -39.01 -20.58
N GLU A 164 0.72 -39.64 -20.16
CA GLU A 164 0.94 -40.06 -18.78
C GLU A 164 0.88 -38.88 -17.78
N GLU A 165 1.43 -37.72 -18.16
CA GLU A 165 1.43 -36.52 -17.32
C GLU A 165 0.04 -35.86 -17.29
N MET A 166 -0.65 -35.86 -18.42
CA MET A 166 -2.02 -35.36 -18.50
C MET A 166 -2.98 -36.19 -17.64
N GLU A 167 -2.86 -37.53 -17.68
CA GLU A 167 -3.68 -38.45 -16.86
C GLU A 167 -3.44 -38.23 -15.36
N LYS A 168 -2.17 -38.16 -14.92
CA LYS A 168 -1.81 -37.84 -13.53
C LYS A 168 -2.43 -36.51 -13.06
N ARG A 169 -2.40 -35.48 -13.91
CA ARG A 169 -2.95 -34.15 -13.60
C ARG A 169 -4.48 -34.15 -13.53
N LEU A 170 -5.15 -34.92 -14.38
CA LEU A 170 -6.61 -35.02 -14.38
C LEU A 170 -7.14 -35.75 -13.15
N LEU A 171 -6.46 -36.82 -12.71
CA LEU A 171 -6.84 -37.55 -11.49
C LEU A 171 -6.77 -36.66 -10.24
N LYS A 172 -5.68 -35.91 -10.04
CA LYS A 172 -5.54 -34.94 -8.93
C LYS A 172 -6.56 -33.80 -8.98
N ARG A 173 -7.01 -33.42 -10.17
CA ARG A 173 -7.99 -32.34 -10.38
C ARG A 173 -9.41 -32.77 -10.02
N GLY A 174 -9.76 -34.03 -10.29
CA GLY A 174 -11.06 -34.60 -9.90
C GLY A 174 -11.28 -34.57 -8.38
N GLU A 175 -10.21 -34.78 -7.60
CA GLU A 175 -10.22 -34.77 -6.14
C GLU A 175 -10.40 -33.36 -5.53
N THR A 176 -9.97 -32.30 -6.23
CA THR A 176 -9.86 -30.93 -5.68
C THR A 176 -10.88 -29.95 -6.24
N SER A 177 -11.45 -30.17 -7.42
CA SER A 177 -12.23 -29.15 -8.15
C SER A 177 -13.74 -29.38 -8.23
N GLY A 178 -14.26 -30.48 -7.67
CA GLY A 178 -15.70 -30.76 -7.63
C GLY A 178 -16.38 -30.94 -8.99
N ARG A 179 -15.62 -31.31 -10.03
CA ARG A 179 -16.14 -31.53 -11.39
C ARG A 179 -16.80 -32.91 -11.50
N SER A 180 -18.08 -32.93 -11.87
CA SER A 180 -18.90 -34.15 -11.95
C SER A 180 -18.61 -35.01 -13.19
N ASP A 181 -17.82 -34.52 -14.15
CA ASP A 181 -17.52 -35.17 -15.44
C ASP A 181 -16.10 -35.79 -15.52
N ASP A 182 -15.26 -35.62 -14.50
CA ASP A 182 -13.88 -36.13 -14.49
C ASP A 182 -13.82 -37.58 -13.93
N ASN A 183 -14.46 -38.53 -14.62
CA ASN A 183 -14.31 -39.97 -14.36
C ASN A 183 -13.29 -40.63 -15.33
N ALA A 184 -12.68 -41.75 -14.94
CA ALA A 184 -11.60 -42.40 -15.71
C ALA A 184 -12.01 -42.78 -17.16
N GLU A 185 -13.27 -43.14 -17.38
CA GLU A 185 -13.78 -43.48 -18.70
C GLU A 185 -13.99 -42.24 -19.59
N THR A 186 -14.52 -41.15 -19.02
CA THR A 186 -14.70 -39.86 -19.69
C THR A 186 -13.37 -39.20 -20.02
N ILE A 187 -12.37 -39.34 -19.13
CA ILE A 187 -11.00 -38.86 -19.38
C ILE A 187 -10.41 -39.53 -20.63
N ARG A 188 -10.51 -40.85 -20.75
CA ARG A 188 -10.03 -41.59 -21.94
C ARG A 188 -10.77 -41.19 -23.22
N LYS A 189 -12.10 -41.00 -23.17
CA LYS A 189 -12.88 -40.51 -24.32
C LYS A 189 -12.44 -39.11 -24.75
N ARG A 190 -12.14 -38.23 -23.79
CA ARG A 190 -11.63 -36.87 -24.07
C ARG A 190 -10.23 -36.88 -24.66
N PHE A 191 -9.35 -37.81 -24.24
CA PHE A 191 -8.05 -38.01 -24.89
C PHE A 191 -8.20 -38.50 -26.32
N ARG A 192 -9.03 -39.52 -26.55
CA ARG A 192 -9.28 -40.03 -27.92
C ARG A 192 -9.82 -38.94 -28.84
N THR A 193 -10.83 -38.20 -28.38
CA THR A 193 -11.40 -37.08 -29.14
C THR A 193 -10.35 -36.01 -29.44
N PHE A 194 -9.48 -35.70 -28.49
CA PHE A 194 -8.38 -34.76 -28.69
C PHE A 194 -7.40 -35.25 -29.77
N LEU A 195 -7.00 -36.52 -29.74
CA LEU A 195 -6.08 -37.10 -30.72
C LEU A 195 -6.69 -37.15 -32.13
N GLU A 196 -7.95 -37.57 -32.24
CA GLU A 196 -8.62 -37.77 -33.53
C GLU A 196 -9.08 -36.46 -34.17
N GLN A 197 -9.54 -35.49 -33.38
CA GLN A 197 -10.22 -34.30 -33.90
C GLN A 197 -9.47 -32.99 -33.63
N SER A 198 -8.84 -32.84 -32.46
CA SER A 198 -8.17 -31.58 -32.09
C SER A 198 -6.71 -31.49 -32.53
N LEU A 199 -5.98 -32.61 -32.65
CA LEU A 199 -4.62 -32.61 -33.20
C LEU A 199 -4.56 -32.15 -34.67
N PRO A 200 -5.48 -32.56 -35.57
CA PRO A 200 -5.52 -32.05 -36.94
C PRO A 200 -5.62 -30.52 -37.01
N VAL A 201 -6.28 -29.87 -36.05
CA VAL A 201 -6.35 -28.40 -35.95
C VAL A 201 -4.95 -27.82 -35.71
N LYS A 202 -4.19 -28.40 -34.78
CA LYS A 202 -2.81 -27.99 -34.52
C LYS A 202 -1.93 -28.18 -35.75
N ASP A 203 -2.02 -29.31 -36.44
CA ASP A 203 -1.21 -29.56 -37.64
C ASP A 203 -1.58 -28.62 -38.79
N HIS A 204 -2.86 -28.29 -38.95
CA HIS A 204 -3.32 -27.28 -39.90
C HIS A 204 -2.67 -25.91 -39.64
N TYR A 205 -2.77 -25.37 -38.42
CA TYR A 205 -2.18 -24.06 -38.10
C TYR A 205 -0.65 -24.08 -38.07
N LEU A 206 -0.04 -25.23 -37.80
CA LEU A 206 1.41 -25.41 -37.90
C LEU A 206 1.88 -25.32 -39.36
N GLY A 207 1.16 -25.95 -40.29
CA GLY A 207 1.43 -25.84 -41.73
C GLY A 207 1.30 -24.41 -42.28
N HIS A 208 0.46 -23.58 -41.65
CA HIS A 208 0.28 -22.17 -41.99
C HIS A 208 1.22 -21.22 -41.23
N GLY A 209 2.15 -21.75 -40.42
CA GLY A 209 3.10 -20.94 -39.64
C GLY A 209 2.49 -20.12 -38.49
N LYS A 210 1.26 -20.46 -38.07
CA LYS A 210 0.53 -19.77 -36.99
C LYS A 210 0.56 -20.51 -35.65
N CYS A 211 1.03 -21.76 -35.61
CA CYS A 211 1.06 -22.57 -34.39
C CYS A 211 2.42 -22.53 -33.68
N HIS A 212 2.40 -22.24 -32.39
CA HIS A 212 3.55 -22.27 -31.49
C HIS A 212 3.41 -23.43 -30.52
N ILE A 213 4.31 -24.42 -30.63
CA ILE A 213 4.32 -25.60 -29.76
C ILE A 213 5.11 -25.27 -28.49
N ILE A 214 4.51 -25.50 -27.32
CA ILE A 214 5.06 -25.17 -26.01
C ILE A 214 4.99 -26.41 -25.13
N SER A 215 6.14 -26.87 -24.61
CA SER A 215 6.16 -27.98 -23.66
C SER A 215 5.48 -27.58 -22.34
N ALA A 216 4.50 -28.38 -21.92
CA ALA A 216 3.76 -28.20 -20.67
C ALA A 216 4.21 -29.15 -19.54
N VAL A 217 5.31 -29.89 -19.75
CA VAL A 217 5.92 -30.77 -18.75
C VAL A 217 6.57 -29.98 -17.60
N PRO A 218 7.36 -28.91 -17.85
CA PRO A 218 8.06 -28.18 -16.80
C PRO A 218 7.13 -27.48 -15.79
N HIS A 219 7.72 -26.88 -14.75
CA HIS A 219 6.96 -26.14 -13.76
C HIS A 219 6.16 -25.00 -14.41
N PRO A 220 4.90 -24.70 -13.99
CA PRO A 220 4.05 -23.72 -14.67
C PRO A 220 4.65 -22.32 -14.85
N LYS A 221 5.58 -21.91 -13.98
CA LYS A 221 6.33 -20.65 -14.13
C LYS A 221 7.29 -20.68 -15.31
N GLU A 222 8.03 -21.77 -15.51
CA GLU A 222 8.98 -21.91 -16.62
C GLU A 222 8.26 -21.99 -17.96
N VAL A 223 7.14 -22.73 -18.00
CA VAL A 223 6.25 -22.77 -19.17
C VAL A 223 5.76 -21.36 -19.53
N PHE A 224 5.45 -20.54 -18.52
CA PHE A 224 4.97 -19.18 -18.74
C PHE A 224 6.03 -18.24 -19.33
N GLU A 225 7.32 -18.39 -18.98
CA GLU A 225 8.39 -17.59 -19.59
C GLU A 225 8.55 -17.88 -21.10
N VAL A 226 8.33 -19.14 -21.51
CA VAL A 226 8.27 -19.51 -22.93
C VAL A 226 7.05 -18.87 -23.60
N VAL A 227 5.89 -18.92 -22.94
CA VAL A 227 4.66 -18.26 -23.42
C VAL A 227 4.86 -16.76 -23.61
N LYS A 228 5.51 -16.07 -22.66
CA LYS A 228 5.85 -14.64 -22.78
C LYS A 228 6.68 -14.37 -24.02
N THR A 229 7.71 -15.18 -24.24
CA THR A 229 8.59 -15.03 -25.41
C THR A 229 7.79 -15.13 -26.73
N VAL A 230 6.78 -16.00 -26.79
CA VAL A 230 5.91 -16.14 -27.95
C VAL A 230 4.96 -14.94 -28.08
N LEU A 231 4.28 -14.55 -27.00
CA LEU A 231 3.34 -13.42 -27.00
C LEU A 231 4.02 -12.09 -27.33
N ASP A 232 5.24 -11.88 -26.85
CA ASP A 232 6.04 -10.70 -27.14
C ASP A 232 6.40 -10.61 -28.62
N LYS A 233 6.81 -11.73 -29.23
CA LYS A 233 7.03 -11.81 -30.68
C LYS A 233 5.76 -11.53 -31.49
N LEU A 234 4.61 -11.86 -30.93
CA LEU A 234 3.30 -11.58 -31.53
C LEU A 234 2.83 -10.14 -31.27
N ASN A 235 3.62 -9.28 -30.63
CA ASN A 235 3.21 -7.93 -30.23
C ASN A 235 1.88 -7.95 -29.44
N ALA A 236 1.73 -8.92 -28.54
CA ALA A 236 0.58 -8.95 -27.65
C ALA A 236 0.56 -7.67 -26.79
N PRO A 237 -0.61 -7.03 -26.57
CA PRO A 237 -0.72 -5.86 -25.73
C PRO A 237 -0.39 -6.28 -24.31
N LYS A 238 0.83 -5.99 -23.89
CA LYS A 238 1.21 -6.09 -22.48
C LYS A 238 0.31 -5.13 -21.72
N LYS A 239 -0.11 -5.50 -20.51
CA LYS A 239 -0.57 -4.47 -19.59
C LYS A 239 0.61 -3.52 -19.49
N SER A 240 0.40 -2.27 -19.92
CA SER A 240 1.47 -1.29 -20.06
C SER A 240 2.37 -1.40 -18.85
N ASP A 241 3.68 -1.64 -19.06
CA ASP A 241 4.67 -1.93 -18.01
C ASP A 241 4.20 -1.31 -16.72
N GLU A 242 3.74 -2.17 -15.81
CA GLU A 242 3.24 -1.72 -14.53
C GLU A 242 4.35 -0.84 -13.98
N ILE A 243 4.05 0.46 -13.84
CA ILE A 243 5.06 1.44 -13.54
C ILE A 243 5.42 1.19 -12.08
N THR A 244 6.29 0.23 -11.81
CA THR A 244 6.59 -0.18 -10.45
C THR A 244 7.79 0.61 -10.00
N LEU A 245 7.61 1.37 -8.93
CA LEU A 245 8.73 1.87 -8.16
C LEU A 245 9.46 0.66 -7.53
N PRO A 246 10.79 0.74 -7.34
CA PRO A 246 11.56 -0.34 -6.72
C PRO A 246 10.96 -0.73 -5.36
N PRO A 247 10.99 -2.01 -4.99
CA PRO A 247 10.38 -2.48 -3.76
C PRO A 247 10.98 -1.76 -2.54
N VAL A 248 10.12 -1.31 -1.63
CA VAL A 248 10.53 -0.63 -0.40
C VAL A 248 10.86 -1.68 0.66
N GLU A 249 12.11 -1.70 1.10
CA GLU A 249 12.58 -2.51 2.23
C GLU A 249 12.07 -1.95 3.56
N GLY A 250 11.82 -2.83 4.52
CA GLY A 250 11.29 -2.47 5.83
C GLY A 250 9.80 -2.81 6.01
N SER A 251 9.40 -2.81 7.27
CA SER A 251 8.06 -3.12 7.75
C SER A 251 7.69 -2.13 8.86
N LEU A 252 6.41 -1.85 9.00
CA LEU A 252 5.92 -0.97 10.06
C LEU A 252 5.95 -1.69 11.42
N PRO A 253 6.05 -0.95 12.54
CA PRO A 253 5.86 -1.51 13.87
C PRO A 253 4.52 -2.26 13.97
N GLU A 254 4.48 -3.39 14.69
CA GLU A 254 3.24 -4.17 14.85
C GLU A 254 2.12 -3.39 15.56
N ASP A 255 2.46 -2.39 16.36
CA ASP A 255 1.53 -1.50 17.07
C ASP A 255 1.06 -0.30 16.23
N ALA A 256 1.45 -0.23 14.95
CA ALA A 256 1.03 0.86 14.06
C ALA A 256 -0.50 0.84 13.84
N GLN A 257 -1.08 2.00 13.62
CA GLN A 257 -2.51 2.18 13.40
C GLN A 257 -2.75 3.00 12.14
N ILE A 258 -3.66 2.51 11.30
CA ILE A 258 -3.96 3.12 10.01
C ILE A 258 -5.43 3.54 10.00
N ILE A 259 -5.68 4.80 9.67
CA ILE A 259 -7.03 5.33 9.44
C ILE A 259 -7.12 5.84 8.00
N PHE A 260 -8.09 5.33 7.25
CA PHE A 260 -8.41 5.87 5.92
C PHE A 260 -9.35 7.06 6.03
N VAL A 261 -9.07 8.10 5.26
CA VAL A 261 -9.91 9.30 5.16
C VAL A 261 -10.53 9.32 3.77
N LEU A 262 -11.82 9.01 3.70
CA LEU A 262 -12.58 8.83 2.46
C LEU A 262 -13.70 9.86 2.31
N GLY A 263 -14.19 10.03 1.08
CA GLY A 263 -15.24 10.97 0.73
C GLY A 263 -15.05 11.55 -0.67
N GLY A 264 -16.09 12.17 -1.22
CA GLY A 264 -16.08 12.69 -2.59
C GLY A 264 -15.06 13.81 -2.82
N PRO A 265 -14.70 14.12 -4.08
CA PRO A 265 -13.84 15.27 -4.37
C PRO A 265 -14.53 16.55 -3.87
N GLY A 266 -13.82 17.42 -3.14
CA GLY A 266 -14.43 18.63 -2.56
C GLY A 266 -15.15 18.43 -1.21
N SER A 267 -15.20 17.21 -0.67
CA SER A 267 -15.87 16.93 0.62
C SER A 267 -15.19 17.53 1.86
N GLY A 268 -13.98 18.09 1.75
CA GLY A 268 -13.28 18.74 2.87
C GLY A 268 -12.29 17.86 3.64
N LYS A 269 -11.97 16.64 3.15
CA LYS A 269 -10.97 15.72 3.75
C LYS A 269 -9.66 16.41 4.16
N GLY A 270 -8.99 17.07 3.23
CA GLY A 270 -7.71 17.73 3.51
C GLY A 270 -7.80 18.82 4.58
N THR A 271 -8.93 19.54 4.67
CA THR A 271 -9.16 20.52 5.75
C THR A 271 -9.23 19.81 7.10
N GLN A 272 -9.96 18.71 7.17
CA GLN A 272 -10.09 17.93 8.40
C GLN A 272 -8.78 17.24 8.76
N CYS A 273 -8.04 16.68 7.80
CA CYS A 273 -6.69 16.14 8.05
C CYS A 273 -5.74 17.18 8.65
N ALA A 274 -5.77 18.43 8.16
CA ALA A 274 -4.97 19.51 8.72
C ALA A 274 -5.36 19.83 10.18
N GLN A 275 -6.65 19.87 10.50
CA GLN A 275 -7.12 20.06 11.88
C GLN A 275 -6.77 18.88 12.80
N ILE A 276 -6.86 17.65 12.29
CA ILE A 276 -6.44 16.46 13.06
C ILE A 276 -4.93 16.51 13.34
N LEU A 277 -4.11 16.88 12.35
CA LEU A 277 -2.67 17.08 12.52
C LEU A 277 -2.31 18.14 13.54
N GLU A 278 -3.17 19.12 13.82
CA GLU A 278 -2.94 20.13 14.85
C GLU A 278 -3.04 19.53 16.26
N GLU A 279 -4.04 18.68 16.53
CA GLU A 279 -4.36 18.15 17.87
C GLU A 279 -3.89 16.70 18.13
N TYR A 280 -3.61 15.90 17.10
CA TYR A 280 -3.28 14.47 17.21
C TYR A 280 -1.86 14.16 16.72
N ASP A 281 -1.21 13.21 17.38
CA ASP A 281 0.15 12.77 17.05
C ASP A 281 0.07 11.73 15.93
N CYS A 282 -0.02 12.23 14.71
CA CYS A 282 -0.29 11.42 13.54
C CYS A 282 0.53 11.89 12.34
N VAL A 283 0.88 10.94 11.47
CA VAL A 283 1.46 11.20 10.17
C VAL A 283 0.35 11.23 9.13
N HIS A 284 0.17 12.38 8.48
CA HIS A 284 -0.77 12.51 7.37
C HIS A 284 -0.09 12.23 6.03
N LEU A 285 -0.62 11.27 5.29
CA LEU A 285 -0.17 10.88 3.97
C LEU A 285 -1.31 11.02 2.98
N SER A 286 -1.17 11.96 2.05
CA SER A 286 -2.12 12.13 0.95
C SER A 286 -1.57 11.43 -0.29
N ALA A 287 -2.27 10.40 -0.77
CA ALA A 287 -1.89 9.67 -1.97
C ALA A 287 -1.74 10.62 -3.18
N GLY A 288 -2.62 11.63 -3.27
CA GLY A 288 -2.55 12.64 -4.31
C GLY A 288 -1.32 13.56 -4.19
N ASP A 289 -0.89 13.91 -2.97
CA ASP A 289 0.30 14.75 -2.78
C ASP A 289 1.59 13.97 -3.03
N LEU A 290 1.65 12.70 -2.63
CA LEU A 290 2.77 11.81 -2.96
C LEU A 290 2.92 11.64 -4.48
N LEU A 291 1.81 11.45 -5.20
CA LEU A 291 1.83 11.38 -6.66
C LEU A 291 2.29 12.69 -7.30
N ARG A 292 1.83 13.86 -6.80
CA ARG A 292 2.29 15.17 -7.29
C ARG A 292 3.78 15.42 -6.99
N ALA A 293 4.28 14.97 -5.84
CA ALA A 293 5.70 15.03 -5.52
C ALA A 293 6.51 14.16 -6.48
N GLU A 294 6.01 12.97 -6.81
CA GLU A 294 6.64 12.08 -7.80
C GLU A 294 6.60 12.67 -9.22
N VAL A 295 5.52 13.32 -9.63
CA VAL A 295 5.46 14.08 -10.90
C VAL A 295 6.53 15.18 -10.93
N LYS A 296 6.67 15.93 -9.84
CA LYS A 296 7.67 17.00 -9.70
C LYS A 296 9.10 16.49 -9.72
N SER A 297 9.35 15.25 -9.32
CA SER A 297 10.69 14.64 -9.38
C SER A 297 11.19 14.49 -10.83
N GLY A 298 10.27 14.53 -11.81
CA GLY A 298 10.58 14.37 -13.23
C GLY A 298 10.95 12.95 -13.64
N SER A 299 10.75 11.98 -12.74
CA SER A 299 11.03 10.57 -13.01
C SER A 299 10.18 10.03 -14.17
N VAL A 300 10.61 8.91 -14.77
CA VAL A 300 9.83 8.23 -15.82
C VAL A 300 8.44 7.84 -15.28
N VAL A 301 8.37 7.45 -14.01
CA VAL A 301 7.13 7.17 -13.28
C VAL A 301 6.28 8.43 -13.13
N GLY A 302 6.90 9.53 -12.71
CA GLY A 302 6.27 10.83 -12.53
C GLY A 302 5.61 11.36 -13.79
N LYS A 303 6.31 11.34 -14.94
CA LYS A 303 5.75 11.81 -16.23
C LYS A 303 4.50 11.03 -16.65
N LYS A 304 4.47 9.73 -16.42
CA LYS A 304 3.33 8.88 -16.78
C LYS A 304 2.19 9.00 -15.76
N CYS A 305 2.50 9.25 -14.49
CA CYS A 305 1.50 9.67 -13.50
C CYS A 305 0.85 11.00 -13.89
N GLU A 306 1.63 11.96 -14.40
CA GLU A 306 1.15 13.27 -14.86
C GLU A 306 0.10 13.12 -15.98
N GLU A 307 0.38 12.29 -16.99
CA GLU A 307 -0.55 11.99 -18.08
C GLU A 307 -1.87 11.40 -17.57
N LEU A 308 -1.79 10.37 -16.72
CA LEU A 308 -2.97 9.70 -16.16
C LEU A 308 -3.80 10.65 -15.28
N MET A 309 -3.14 11.46 -14.44
CA MET A 309 -3.79 12.44 -13.58
C MET A 309 -4.50 13.53 -14.40
N ARG A 310 -3.87 14.02 -15.47
CA ARG A 310 -4.46 15.01 -16.40
C ARG A 310 -5.69 14.46 -17.11
N GLU A 311 -5.69 13.18 -17.47
CA GLU A 311 -6.82 12.50 -18.11
C GLU A 311 -7.96 12.14 -17.12
N GLY A 312 -7.76 12.34 -15.82
CA GLY A 312 -8.71 11.95 -14.78
C GLY A 312 -8.78 10.45 -14.52
N LYS A 313 -7.78 9.67 -14.99
CA LYS A 313 -7.68 8.22 -14.76
C LYS A 313 -7.02 7.93 -13.40
N LEU A 314 -7.25 6.73 -12.88
CA LEU A 314 -6.57 6.26 -11.68
C LEU A 314 -5.12 5.87 -12.03
N VAL A 315 -4.18 6.35 -11.21
CA VAL A 315 -2.78 5.89 -11.27
C VAL A 315 -2.72 4.43 -10.80
N PRO A 316 -1.87 3.57 -11.41
CA PRO A 316 -1.73 2.18 -11.00
C PRO A 316 -1.53 2.02 -9.49
N PHE A 317 -2.20 1.01 -8.94
CA PHE A 317 -2.15 0.71 -7.51
C PHE A 317 -0.73 0.46 -7.02
N ALA A 318 0.08 -0.29 -7.76
CA ALA A 318 1.46 -0.61 -7.39
C ALA A 318 2.32 0.65 -7.14
N VAL A 319 2.15 1.71 -7.94
CA VAL A 319 2.83 3.01 -7.73
C VAL A 319 2.38 3.60 -6.40
N THR A 320 1.06 3.71 -6.20
CA THR A 320 0.47 4.39 -5.05
C THR A 320 0.80 3.66 -3.75
N LEU A 321 0.74 2.32 -3.76
CA LEU A 321 1.11 1.47 -2.63
C LEU A 321 2.58 1.64 -2.27
N ASN A 322 3.48 1.66 -3.28
CA ASN A 322 4.90 1.83 -3.06
C ASN A 322 5.23 3.20 -2.45
N LEU A 323 4.66 4.27 -3.01
CA LEU A 323 4.81 5.63 -2.48
C LEU A 323 4.29 5.75 -1.04
N LEU A 324 3.12 5.17 -0.75
CA LEU A 324 2.56 5.14 0.60
C LEU A 324 3.47 4.36 1.54
N LYS A 325 3.87 3.13 1.19
CA LYS A 325 4.74 2.29 2.01
C LYS A 325 6.07 2.99 2.33
N LYS A 326 6.69 3.60 1.32
CA LYS A 326 7.93 4.39 1.47
C LYS A 326 7.73 5.52 2.46
N ALA A 327 6.72 6.35 2.25
CA ALA A 327 6.45 7.50 3.11
C ALA A 327 6.09 7.09 4.55
N MET A 328 5.38 5.97 4.73
CA MET A 328 5.08 5.44 6.07
C MET A 328 6.34 5.00 6.80
N ILE A 329 7.23 4.26 6.14
CA ILE A 329 8.49 3.78 6.74
C ILE A 329 9.43 4.96 7.04
N GLU A 330 9.63 5.88 6.09
CA GLU A 330 10.51 7.04 6.25
C GLU A 330 10.03 8.00 7.36
N SER A 331 8.72 8.05 7.62
CA SER A 331 8.18 8.90 8.69
C SER A 331 8.52 8.43 10.10
N GLY A 332 8.81 7.13 10.29
CA GLY A 332 8.99 6.53 11.62
C GLY A 332 7.75 6.58 12.54
N GLY A 333 6.60 7.02 12.03
CA GLY A 333 5.38 7.19 12.80
C GLY A 333 4.66 5.88 13.16
N LYS A 334 3.74 5.95 14.13
CA LYS A 334 2.91 4.81 14.55
C LYS A 334 1.42 5.01 14.28
N PHE A 335 0.97 6.22 13.98
CA PHE A 335 -0.43 6.50 13.71
C PHE A 335 -0.55 7.27 12.38
N PHE A 336 -1.24 6.69 11.42
CA PHE A 336 -1.27 7.16 10.04
C PHE A 336 -2.68 7.55 9.60
N LEU A 337 -2.80 8.77 9.06
CA LEU A 337 -3.99 9.25 8.35
C LEU A 337 -3.72 9.21 6.86
N ILE A 338 -4.41 8.33 6.13
CA ILE A 338 -4.23 8.20 4.69
C ILE A 338 -5.42 8.83 3.96
N ASP A 339 -5.19 9.99 3.30
CA ASP A 339 -6.19 10.70 2.50
C ASP A 339 -6.11 10.31 1.02
N GLY A 340 -7.28 10.17 0.40
CA GLY A 340 -7.43 9.98 -1.04
C GLY A 340 -7.11 8.56 -1.52
N PHE A 341 -7.02 7.61 -0.60
CA PHE A 341 -6.79 6.19 -0.81
C PHE A 341 -7.48 5.39 0.34
N PRO A 342 -7.99 4.16 0.10
CA PRO A 342 -8.15 3.48 -1.18
C PRO A 342 -9.31 4.05 -2.03
N ARG A 343 -9.27 3.83 -3.34
CA ARG A 343 -10.31 4.31 -4.30
C ARG A 343 -11.13 3.19 -4.94
N ALA A 344 -10.76 1.95 -4.70
CA ALA A 344 -11.47 0.76 -5.14
C ALA A 344 -11.26 -0.35 -4.10
N LEU A 345 -12.16 -1.34 -4.09
CA LEU A 345 -12.19 -2.38 -3.05
C LEU A 345 -10.95 -3.27 -3.10
N ASP A 346 -10.51 -3.64 -4.30
CA ASP A 346 -9.30 -4.42 -4.55
C ASP A 346 -8.04 -3.73 -4.01
N GLN A 347 -7.96 -2.40 -4.07
CA GLN A 347 -6.86 -1.62 -3.50
C GLN A 347 -6.86 -1.71 -1.97
N ALA A 348 -8.04 -1.72 -1.36
CA ALA A 348 -8.20 -1.81 0.08
C ALA A 348 -7.72 -3.19 0.58
N GLU A 349 -8.22 -4.27 -0.04
CA GLU A 349 -7.84 -5.65 0.29
C GLU A 349 -6.33 -5.89 0.13
N GLN A 350 -5.75 -5.42 -0.98
CA GLN A 350 -4.31 -5.58 -1.24
C GLN A 350 -3.44 -4.74 -0.31
N PHE A 351 -3.88 -3.54 0.08
CA PHE A 351 -3.18 -2.75 1.07
C PHE A 351 -3.14 -3.47 2.42
N GLU A 352 -4.29 -3.97 2.87
CA GLU A 352 -4.37 -4.69 4.15
C GLU A 352 -3.54 -5.98 4.15
N SER A 353 -3.49 -6.71 3.03
CA SER A 353 -2.68 -7.92 2.91
C SER A 353 -1.18 -7.68 2.80
N SER A 354 -0.77 -6.52 2.27
CA SER A 354 0.64 -6.24 1.93
C SER A 354 1.33 -5.32 2.93
N ILE A 355 0.58 -4.50 3.66
CA ILE A 355 1.11 -3.54 4.64
C ILE A 355 0.58 -3.90 6.03
N MET A 356 -0.69 -3.61 6.31
CA MET A 356 -1.34 -3.86 7.61
C MET A 356 -2.84 -3.60 7.51
N PRO A 357 -3.69 -4.33 8.27
CA PRO A 357 -5.12 -4.05 8.36
C PRO A 357 -5.44 -2.61 8.81
N CYS A 358 -6.48 -2.03 8.23
CA CYS A 358 -6.97 -0.72 8.62
C CYS A 358 -7.73 -0.81 9.95
N LYS A 359 -7.50 0.17 10.83
CA LYS A 359 -8.19 0.29 12.12
C LYS A 359 -9.58 0.90 11.96
N ALA A 360 -9.70 1.98 11.20
CA ALA A 360 -10.97 2.69 11.00
C ALA A 360 -10.99 3.53 9.71
N VAL A 361 -12.18 3.88 9.25
CA VAL A 361 -12.40 4.74 8.09
C VAL A 361 -13.24 5.95 8.50
N LEU A 362 -12.73 7.16 8.27
CA LEU A 362 -13.49 8.41 8.37
C LEU A 362 -14.06 8.75 7.01
N PHE A 363 -15.38 8.63 6.84
CA PHE A 363 -16.05 8.94 5.58
C PHE A 363 -16.78 10.30 5.68
N PHE A 364 -16.28 11.28 4.94
CA PHE A 364 -16.88 12.61 4.85
C PHE A 364 -17.98 12.65 3.80
N ASP A 365 -19.22 12.63 4.26
CA ASP A 365 -20.44 12.65 3.47
C ASP A 365 -20.84 14.09 3.13
N CYS A 366 -20.94 14.39 1.84
CA CYS A 366 -21.24 15.72 1.33
C CYS A 366 -22.10 15.58 0.07
N PRO A 367 -23.18 16.36 -0.08
CA PRO A 367 -23.97 16.39 -1.31
C PRO A 367 -23.14 16.85 -2.52
N GLU A 368 -23.45 16.30 -3.70
CA GLU A 368 -22.76 16.61 -4.95
C GLU A 368 -22.74 18.11 -5.27
N GLU A 369 -23.88 18.79 -5.08
CA GLU A 369 -24.01 20.23 -5.31
C GLU A 369 -23.03 21.07 -4.48
N GLU A 370 -22.81 20.68 -3.21
CA GLU A 370 -21.88 21.37 -2.32
C GLU A 370 -20.43 21.06 -2.68
N MET A 371 -20.15 19.80 -3.06
CA MET A 371 -18.83 19.40 -3.54
C MET A 371 -18.42 20.13 -4.83
N GLU A 372 -19.35 20.28 -5.79
CA GLU A 372 -19.10 20.98 -7.05
C GLU A 372 -18.81 22.47 -6.80
N LYS A 373 -19.63 23.15 -5.98
CA LYS A 373 -19.38 24.55 -5.58
C LYS A 373 -18.00 24.74 -4.95
N ARG A 374 -17.57 23.81 -4.09
CA ARG A 374 -16.26 23.85 -3.42
C ARG A 374 -15.09 23.60 -4.38
N LEU A 375 -15.26 22.70 -5.36
CA LEU A 375 -14.24 22.40 -6.35
C LEU A 375 -14.01 23.58 -7.30
N LEU A 376 -15.07 24.26 -7.75
CA LEU A 376 -14.98 25.43 -8.61
C LEU A 376 -14.19 26.58 -7.94
N LYS A 377 -14.53 26.93 -6.69
CA LYS A 377 -13.78 27.94 -5.91
C LYS A 377 -12.31 27.56 -5.68
N ARG A 378 -12.02 26.26 -5.57
CA ARG A 378 -10.66 25.75 -5.36
C ARG A 378 -9.81 25.83 -6.62
N GLY A 379 -10.39 25.58 -7.80
CA GLY A 379 -9.71 25.75 -9.09
C GLY A 379 -9.20 27.18 -9.30
N GLU A 380 -9.96 28.18 -8.82
CA GLU A 380 -9.60 29.60 -8.91
C GLU A 380 -8.43 30.00 -7.99
N THR A 381 -8.25 29.32 -6.85
CA THR A 381 -7.35 29.74 -5.76
C THR A 381 -6.11 28.88 -5.58
N SER A 382 -6.10 27.62 -6.06
CA SER A 382 -5.07 26.63 -5.69
C SER A 382 -4.06 26.26 -6.78
N GLY A 383 -4.18 26.81 -7.99
CA GLY A 383 -3.22 26.58 -9.08
C GLY A 383 -3.16 25.13 -9.58
N ARG A 384 -4.20 24.33 -9.34
CA ARG A 384 -4.30 22.93 -9.81
C ARG A 384 -4.71 22.88 -11.27
N SER A 385 -3.86 22.31 -12.13
CA SER A 385 -4.07 22.21 -13.57
C SER A 385 -5.13 21.16 -13.97
N ASP A 386 -5.56 20.30 -13.04
CA ASP A 386 -6.49 19.19 -13.25
C ASP A 386 -7.94 19.47 -12.78
N ASP A 387 -8.22 20.60 -12.13
CA ASP A 387 -9.55 20.96 -11.63
C ASP A 387 -10.39 21.72 -12.70
N ASN A 388 -10.68 21.06 -13.83
CA ASN A 388 -11.62 21.58 -14.86
C ASN A 388 -13.00 20.89 -14.78
N ALA A 389 -14.06 21.53 -15.30
CA ALA A 389 -15.44 21.06 -15.17
C ALA A 389 -15.68 19.63 -15.71
N GLU A 390 -14.97 19.23 -16.78
CA GLU A 390 -15.10 17.90 -17.36
C GLU A 390 -14.40 16.83 -16.51
N THR A 391 -13.21 17.14 -15.98
CA THR A 391 -12.46 16.27 -15.06
C THR A 391 -13.16 16.12 -13.71
N ILE A 392 -13.81 17.17 -13.21
CA ILE A 392 -14.61 17.14 -11.98
C ILE A 392 -15.74 16.11 -12.09
N ARG A 393 -16.51 16.14 -13.20
CA ARG A 393 -17.59 15.16 -13.44
C ARG A 393 -17.08 13.73 -13.55
N LYS A 394 -15.96 13.51 -14.24
CA LYS A 394 -15.31 12.18 -14.31
C LYS A 394 -14.92 11.69 -12.92
N ARG A 395 -14.34 12.56 -12.08
CA ARG A 395 -13.97 12.22 -10.70
C ARG A 395 -15.17 11.91 -9.81
N PHE A 396 -16.30 12.58 -9.99
CA PHE A 396 -17.54 12.23 -9.30
C PHE A 396 -18.04 10.85 -9.72
N ARG A 397 -18.10 10.58 -11.03
CA ARG A 397 -18.51 9.26 -11.54
C ARG A 397 -17.62 8.15 -10.99
N THR A 398 -16.31 8.30 -11.08
CA THR A 398 -15.35 7.33 -10.51
C THR A 398 -15.55 7.14 -9.01
N PHE A 399 -15.82 8.22 -8.26
CA PHE A 399 -16.10 8.13 -6.84
C PHE A 399 -17.37 7.32 -6.54
N LEU A 400 -18.45 7.55 -7.29
CA LEU A 400 -19.71 6.83 -7.11
C LEU A 400 -19.59 5.35 -7.49
N GLU A 401 -18.93 5.05 -8.60
CA GLU A 401 -18.83 3.69 -9.13
C GLU A 401 -17.79 2.83 -8.39
N GLN A 402 -16.69 3.41 -7.94
CA GLN A 402 -15.53 2.65 -7.44
C GLN A 402 -15.22 2.93 -5.96
N SER A 403 -15.28 4.19 -5.52
CA SER A 403 -14.91 4.55 -4.14
C SER A 403 -16.04 4.32 -3.13
N LEU A 404 -17.32 4.47 -3.50
CA LEU A 404 -18.46 4.20 -2.60
C LEU A 404 -18.53 2.74 -2.13
N PRO A 405 -18.32 1.72 -3.00
CA PRO A 405 -18.24 0.32 -2.55
C PRO A 405 -17.23 0.07 -1.42
N VAL A 406 -16.12 0.83 -1.39
CA VAL A 406 -15.13 0.75 -0.31
C VAL A 406 -15.75 1.18 1.03
N LYS A 407 -16.50 2.29 1.03
CA LYS A 407 -17.21 2.76 2.22
C LYS A 407 -18.19 1.69 2.71
N ASP A 408 -19.00 1.12 1.82
CA ASP A 408 -20.00 0.12 2.20
C ASP A 408 -19.36 -1.16 2.75
N HIS A 409 -18.22 -1.57 2.19
CA HIS A 409 -17.41 -2.67 2.72
C HIS A 409 -16.97 -2.42 4.17
N TYR A 410 -16.33 -1.29 4.47
CA TYR A 410 -15.87 -1.00 5.84
C TYR A 410 -17.02 -0.70 6.81
N LEU A 411 -18.16 -0.20 6.30
CA LEU A 411 -19.38 -0.02 7.09
C LEU A 411 -19.96 -1.36 7.53
N GLY A 412 -20.01 -2.36 6.64
CA GLY A 412 -20.44 -3.73 6.96
C GLY A 412 -19.56 -4.41 8.01
N HIS A 413 -18.28 -4.05 8.09
CA HIS A 413 -17.32 -4.54 9.09
C HIS A 413 -17.28 -3.71 10.38
N GLY A 414 -18.12 -2.69 10.53
CA GLY A 414 -18.16 -1.84 11.73
C GLY A 414 -16.94 -0.93 11.91
N LYS A 415 -16.15 -0.72 10.85
CA LYS A 415 -14.94 0.12 10.86
C LYS A 415 -15.14 1.51 10.24
N CYS A 416 -16.29 1.77 9.59
CA CYS A 416 -16.56 3.05 8.94
C CYS A 416 -17.39 4.00 9.81
N HIS A 417 -16.92 5.23 9.96
CA HIS A 417 -17.61 6.34 10.63
C HIS A 417 -18.03 7.39 9.60
N ILE A 418 -19.34 7.53 9.40
CA ILE A 418 -19.92 8.51 8.47
C ILE A 418 -20.04 9.85 9.18
N ILE A 419 -19.46 10.90 8.59
CA ILE A 419 -19.40 12.26 9.15
C ILE A 419 -19.96 13.22 8.10
N SER A 420 -20.99 14.00 8.46
CA SER A 420 -21.52 15.04 7.57
C SER A 420 -20.49 16.16 7.42
N ALA A 421 -20.17 16.52 6.16
CA ALA A 421 -19.23 17.57 5.81
C ALA A 421 -19.91 18.85 5.28
N VAL A 422 -21.23 18.95 5.46
CA VAL A 422 -22.04 20.14 5.13
C VAL A 422 -21.81 21.29 6.13
N PRO A 423 -21.76 21.05 7.46
CA PRO A 423 -21.58 22.13 8.44
C PRO A 423 -20.24 22.86 8.34
N HIS A 424 -20.06 23.91 9.15
CA HIS A 424 -18.82 24.66 9.20
C HIS A 424 -17.65 23.75 9.60
N PRO A 425 -16.42 23.89 9.03
CA PRO A 425 -15.31 22.95 9.28
C PRO A 425 -14.99 22.68 10.75
N LYS A 426 -15.14 23.69 11.62
CA LYS A 426 -14.96 23.53 13.07
C LYS A 426 -15.98 22.59 13.70
N GLU A 427 -17.25 22.65 13.29
CA GLU A 427 -18.30 21.76 13.81
C GLU A 427 -18.11 20.32 13.34
N VAL A 428 -17.72 20.16 12.06
CA VAL A 428 -17.34 18.86 11.50
C VAL A 428 -16.19 18.26 12.30
N PHE A 429 -15.21 19.08 12.67
CA PHE A 429 -14.04 18.64 13.43
C PHE A 429 -14.39 18.17 14.86
N GLU A 430 -15.36 18.78 15.54
CA GLU A 430 -15.82 18.29 16.85
C GLU A 430 -16.43 16.86 16.76
N VAL A 431 -17.12 16.56 15.67
CA VAL A 431 -17.59 15.19 15.39
C VAL A 431 -16.41 14.25 15.14
N VAL A 432 -15.42 14.69 14.35
CA VAL A 432 -14.18 13.93 14.10
C VAL A 432 -13.46 13.62 15.41
N LYS A 433 -13.31 14.60 16.32
CA LYS A 433 -12.71 14.38 17.65
C LYS A 433 -13.42 13.29 18.42
N THR A 434 -14.76 13.33 18.45
CA THR A 434 -15.56 12.31 19.14
C THR A 434 -15.29 10.91 18.60
N VAL A 435 -15.03 10.78 17.28
CA VAL A 435 -14.67 9.50 16.66
C VAL A 435 -13.23 9.10 17.00
N LEU A 436 -12.26 10.00 16.85
CA LEU A 436 -10.85 9.72 17.13
C LEU A 436 -10.60 9.38 18.61
N ASP A 437 -11.30 10.04 19.53
CA ASP A 437 -11.24 9.77 20.96
C ASP A 437 -11.72 8.35 21.28
N LYS A 438 -12.82 7.91 20.66
CA LYS A 438 -13.32 6.53 20.79
C LYS A 438 -12.35 5.50 20.22
N LEU A 439 -11.56 5.88 19.21
CA LEU A 439 -10.54 5.02 18.62
C LEU A 439 -9.24 4.99 19.43
N ASN A 440 -9.17 5.71 20.56
CA ASN A 440 -7.93 5.92 21.32
C ASN A 440 -6.81 6.45 20.40
N ALA A 441 -7.15 7.37 19.50
CA ALA A 441 -6.14 8.03 18.70
C ALA A 441 -5.14 8.71 19.66
N PRO A 442 -3.82 8.58 19.41
CA PRO A 442 -2.84 9.31 20.18
C PRO A 442 -3.10 10.78 19.88
N LYS A 443 -3.76 11.45 20.82
CA LYS A 443 -3.67 12.89 20.87
C LYS A 443 -2.19 13.20 20.89
N LYS A 444 -1.75 14.29 20.25
CA LYS A 444 -0.57 14.95 20.79
C LYS A 444 -0.95 15.08 22.23
N SER A 445 -0.22 14.38 23.11
CA SER A 445 -0.59 14.40 24.50
C SER A 445 -0.82 15.88 24.86
N ASP A 446 -1.41 16.14 26.00
CA ASP A 446 -0.88 17.29 26.73
C ASP A 446 0.62 17.02 27.00
N GLU A 447 1.44 16.96 25.96
CA GLU A 447 2.83 17.26 26.02
C GLU A 447 2.76 18.68 26.50
N ILE A 448 3.12 18.81 27.76
CA ILE A 448 3.22 20.05 28.46
C ILE A 448 4.34 20.81 27.75
N THR A 449 4.08 21.35 26.57
CA THR A 449 5.08 22.08 25.81
C THR A 449 5.02 23.48 26.32
N LEU A 450 6.11 23.91 26.96
CA LEU A 450 6.34 25.33 27.12
C LEU A 450 6.49 25.94 25.73
N PRO A 451 6.06 27.20 25.53
CA PRO A 451 6.25 27.89 24.26
C PRO A 451 7.72 27.82 23.84
N PRO A 452 8.01 27.71 22.54
CA PRO A 452 9.37 27.58 22.05
C PRO A 452 10.21 28.78 22.50
N VAL A 453 11.38 28.49 23.05
CA VAL A 453 12.31 29.52 23.50
C VAL A 453 13.08 30.05 22.30
N GLU A 454 12.89 31.34 22.00
CA GLU A 454 13.65 32.07 20.98
C GLU A 454 15.09 32.33 21.45
N GLY A 455 16.02 32.29 20.50
CA GLY A 455 17.46 32.49 20.75
C GLY A 455 18.30 31.21 20.63
N SER A 456 19.59 31.42 20.47
CA SER A 456 20.64 30.41 20.40
C SER A 456 21.75 30.75 21.38
N LEU A 457 22.48 29.74 21.82
CA LEU A 457 23.68 29.96 22.63
C LEU A 457 24.83 30.48 21.76
N PRO A 458 25.81 31.18 22.35
CA PRO A 458 27.05 31.51 21.66
C PRO A 458 27.73 30.25 21.11
N GLU A 459 28.36 30.34 19.93
CA GLU A 459 29.07 29.20 19.32
C GLU A 459 30.24 28.69 20.18
N ASP A 460 30.80 29.56 21.03
CA ASP A 460 31.89 29.24 21.96
C ASP A 460 31.40 28.72 23.32
N ALA A 461 30.09 28.47 23.47
CA ALA A 461 29.55 27.92 24.70
C ALA A 461 30.05 26.47 24.94
N GLN A 462 30.22 26.11 26.20
CA GLN A 462 30.68 24.80 26.63
C GLN A 462 29.66 24.18 27.58
N ILE A 463 29.29 22.94 27.30
CA ILE A 463 28.30 22.19 28.09
C ILE A 463 28.96 20.95 28.66
N ILE A 464 28.82 20.75 29.97
CA ILE A 464 29.23 19.53 30.66
C ILE A 464 28.00 18.90 31.31
N PHE A 465 27.71 17.65 30.96
CA PHE A 465 26.69 16.87 31.67
C PHE A 465 27.27 16.28 32.94
N VAL A 466 26.49 16.36 34.02
CA VAL A 466 26.84 15.79 35.32
C VAL A 466 25.89 14.63 35.62
N LEU A 467 26.39 13.41 35.47
CA LEU A 467 25.62 12.17 35.53
C LEU A 467 26.04 11.29 36.72
N GLY A 468 25.19 10.33 37.05
CA GLY A 468 25.38 9.39 38.15
C GLY A 468 24.06 9.07 38.87
N GLY A 469 24.03 7.99 39.65
CA GLY A 469 22.80 7.53 40.30
C GLY A 469 22.23 8.51 41.33
N PRO A 470 20.95 8.38 41.72
CA PRO A 470 20.39 9.22 42.77
C PRO A 470 21.19 9.00 44.07
N GLY A 471 21.61 10.07 44.75
CA GLY A 471 22.45 9.96 45.95
C GLY A 471 23.97 9.90 45.69
N SER A 472 24.42 9.90 44.44
CA SER A 472 25.85 9.85 44.10
C SER A 472 26.67 11.11 44.45
N GLY A 473 26.02 12.21 44.84
CA GLY A 473 26.71 13.45 45.25
C GLY A 473 26.91 14.51 44.16
N LYS A 474 26.29 14.36 42.97
CA LYS A 474 26.35 15.33 41.86
C LYS A 474 26.16 16.79 42.30
N GLY A 475 25.04 17.10 42.97
CA GLY A 475 24.73 18.46 43.41
C GLY A 475 25.82 19.06 44.33
N THR A 476 26.34 18.27 45.26
CA THR A 476 27.46 18.69 46.15
C THR A 476 28.70 19.06 45.35
N GLN A 477 29.02 18.28 44.31
CA GLN A 477 30.17 18.56 43.45
C GLN A 477 29.90 19.78 42.56
N CYS A 478 28.70 19.93 41.99
CA CYS A 478 28.30 21.14 41.26
C CYS A 478 28.41 22.40 42.11
N ASP A 479 28.03 22.35 43.40
CA ASP A 479 28.14 23.50 44.29
C ASP A 479 29.59 23.87 44.63
N LYS A 480 30.51 22.88 44.66
CA LYS A 480 31.95 23.13 44.77
C LYS A 480 32.52 23.71 43.48
N ILE A 481 32.17 23.16 42.32
CA ILE A 481 32.63 23.67 41.01
C ILE A 481 32.23 25.15 40.84
N LYS A 482 31.02 25.54 41.25
CA LYS A 482 30.58 26.95 41.25
C LYS A 482 31.48 27.89 42.07
N GLN A 483 32.19 27.41 43.08
CA GLN A 483 33.03 28.25 43.93
C GLN A 483 34.32 28.64 43.18
N ASP A 484 34.90 27.70 42.42
CA ASP A 484 36.21 27.89 41.78
C ASP A 484 36.11 28.25 40.28
N TYR A 485 34.99 27.96 39.62
CA TYR A 485 34.82 28.14 38.17
C TYR A 485 33.67 29.09 37.81
N GLU A 486 33.85 29.85 36.74
CA GLU A 486 32.85 30.77 36.18
C GLU A 486 31.82 29.97 35.37
N CYS A 487 30.89 29.33 36.08
CA CYS A 487 29.93 28.40 35.50
C CYS A 487 28.49 28.72 35.87
N VAL A 488 27.58 28.40 34.95
CA VAL A 488 26.14 28.37 35.19
C VAL A 488 25.74 26.91 35.44
N HIS A 489 25.35 26.59 36.66
CA HIS A 489 24.81 25.28 37.00
C HIS A 489 23.29 25.27 36.86
N LEU A 490 22.79 24.34 36.05
CA LEU A 490 21.38 24.09 35.84
C LEU A 490 21.05 22.66 36.25
N SER A 491 20.26 22.49 37.31
CA SER A 491 19.72 21.18 37.67
C SER A 491 18.33 21.02 37.06
N ALA A 492 18.16 20.03 36.18
CA ALA A 492 16.86 19.75 35.57
C ALA A 492 15.77 19.52 36.63
N GLY A 493 16.13 18.88 37.75
CA GLY A 493 15.22 18.68 38.87
C GLY A 493 14.83 19.97 39.59
N ASP A 494 15.74 20.94 39.72
CA ASP A 494 15.42 22.23 40.35
C ASP A 494 14.56 23.11 39.44
N LEU A 495 14.83 23.11 38.13
CA LEU A 495 14.00 23.79 37.13
C LEU A 495 12.57 23.26 37.14
N LEU A 496 12.39 21.94 37.18
CA LEU A 496 11.08 21.32 37.30
C LEU A 496 10.38 21.69 38.62
N ARG A 497 11.09 21.70 39.76
CA ARG A 497 10.52 22.13 41.05
C ARG A 497 10.14 23.61 41.05
N ALA A 498 10.93 24.47 40.40
CA ALA A 498 10.62 25.89 40.25
C ALA A 498 9.34 26.08 39.41
N GLU A 499 9.19 25.28 38.34
CA GLU A 499 8.00 25.28 37.51
C GLU A 499 6.76 24.76 38.26
N VAL A 500 6.90 23.71 39.09
CA VAL A 500 5.83 23.26 40.00
C VAL A 500 5.39 24.39 40.94
N LYS A 501 6.36 25.10 41.54
CA LYS A 501 6.09 26.23 42.45
C LYS A 501 5.43 27.43 41.76
N SER A 502 5.59 27.59 40.44
CA SER A 502 4.92 28.65 39.69
C SER A 502 3.39 28.48 39.68
N GLY A 503 2.90 27.27 39.98
CA GLY A 503 1.47 26.93 39.97
C GLY A 503 0.87 26.87 38.56
N SER A 504 1.71 26.93 37.53
CA SER A 504 1.28 26.83 36.13
C SER A 504 0.58 25.48 35.87
N VAL A 505 -0.22 25.42 34.80
CA VAL A 505 -0.86 24.17 34.35
C VAL A 505 0.19 23.09 34.08
N VAL A 506 1.35 23.52 33.56
CA VAL A 506 2.55 22.72 33.35
C VAL A 506 3.11 22.20 34.68
N GLY A 507 3.30 23.08 35.65
CA GLY A 507 3.83 22.77 36.97
C GLY A 507 2.99 21.75 37.73
N LYS A 508 1.65 21.87 37.72
CA LYS A 508 0.75 20.91 38.39
C LYS A 508 0.89 19.49 37.84
N LYS A 509 1.03 19.35 36.52
CA LYS A 509 1.22 18.04 35.89
C LYS A 509 2.63 17.49 36.12
N CYS A 510 3.66 18.34 36.12
CA CYS A 510 5.01 17.96 36.55
C CYS A 510 5.01 17.44 38.00
N GLU A 511 4.24 18.06 38.90
CA GLU A 511 4.11 17.65 40.29
C GLU A 511 3.57 16.22 40.42
N GLU A 512 2.50 15.89 39.66
CA GLU A 512 1.92 14.55 39.63
C GLU A 512 2.93 13.50 39.14
N LEU A 513 3.60 13.76 38.01
CA LEU A 513 4.60 12.85 37.45
C LEU A 513 5.79 12.63 38.39
N MET A 514 6.30 13.71 38.98
CA MET A 514 7.42 13.64 39.94
C MET A 514 7.03 12.87 41.20
N ARG A 515 5.82 13.05 41.72
CA ARG A 515 5.30 12.31 42.89
C ARG A 515 5.17 10.82 42.62
N GLU A 516 4.80 10.44 41.40
CA GLU A 516 4.69 9.04 40.97
C GLU A 516 6.05 8.38 40.66
N GLY A 517 7.14 9.16 40.65
CA GLY A 517 8.47 8.69 40.28
C GLY A 517 8.65 8.46 38.77
N LYS A 518 7.76 9.01 37.93
CA LYS A 518 7.85 8.95 36.47
C LYS A 518 8.77 10.05 35.94
N LEU A 519 9.30 9.85 34.73
CA LEU A 519 10.04 10.89 34.02
C LEU A 519 9.09 11.96 33.49
N VAL A 520 9.44 13.23 33.70
CA VAL A 520 8.76 14.35 33.06
C VAL A 520 9.09 14.33 31.56
N PRO A 521 8.14 14.63 30.66
CA PRO A 521 8.38 14.66 29.22
C PRO A 521 9.63 15.47 28.85
N PHE A 522 10.37 14.95 27.87
CA PHE A 522 11.63 15.53 27.42
C PHE A 522 11.44 16.98 26.94
N ALA A 523 10.39 17.25 26.15
CA ALA A 523 10.10 18.58 25.62
C ALA A 523 9.96 19.67 26.70
N VAL A 524 9.39 19.33 27.87
CA VAL A 524 9.32 20.24 29.03
C VAL A 524 10.73 20.55 29.53
N THR A 525 11.51 19.49 29.78
CA THR A 525 12.83 19.58 30.39
C THR A 525 13.80 20.32 29.48
N LEU A 526 13.75 20.04 28.17
CA LEU A 526 14.55 20.72 27.15
C LEU A 526 14.21 22.21 27.07
N ASN A 527 12.92 22.56 27.05
CA ASN A 527 12.51 23.97 27.02
C ASN A 527 12.94 24.72 28.28
N LEU A 528 12.77 24.13 29.47
CA LEU A 528 13.21 24.73 30.73
C LEU A 528 14.73 24.93 30.76
N LEU A 529 15.50 23.94 30.31
CA LEU A 529 16.95 24.04 30.21
C LEU A 529 17.35 25.12 29.21
N LYS A 530 16.81 25.09 27.98
CA LYS A 530 17.12 26.07 26.94
C LYS A 530 16.81 27.50 27.40
N LYS A 531 15.64 27.71 28.01
CA LYS A 531 15.24 28.99 28.60
C LYS A 531 16.25 29.47 29.63
N ALA A 532 16.57 28.63 30.62
CA ALA A 532 17.50 28.98 31.68
C ALA A 532 18.92 29.25 31.16
N MET A 533 19.37 28.52 30.13
CA MET A 533 20.69 28.73 29.52
C MET A 533 20.77 30.07 28.76
N ILE A 534 19.72 30.43 28.03
CA ILE A 534 19.65 31.70 27.28
C ILE A 534 19.52 32.87 28.25
N GLU A 535 18.62 32.79 29.23
CA GLU A 535 18.39 33.84 30.22
C GLU A 535 19.61 34.11 31.11
N SER A 536 20.46 33.10 31.35
CA SER A 536 21.66 33.31 32.17
C SER A 536 22.76 34.09 31.45
N GLY A 537 22.73 34.18 30.11
CA GLY A 537 23.78 34.83 29.31
C GLY A 537 25.18 34.21 29.47
N GLY A 538 25.25 32.98 29.99
CA GLY A 538 26.52 32.31 30.32
C GLY A 538 27.15 31.64 29.12
N LYS A 539 28.43 31.28 29.26
CA LYS A 539 29.17 30.52 28.23
C LYS A 539 29.64 29.14 28.69
N PHE A 540 29.60 28.84 29.97
CA PHE A 540 30.04 27.54 30.50
C PHE A 540 28.95 26.98 31.41
N PHE A 541 28.38 25.85 31.01
CA PHE A 541 27.18 25.27 31.61
C PHE A 541 27.46 23.90 32.22
N LEU A 542 27.03 23.72 33.47
CA LEU A 542 26.98 22.42 34.14
C LEU A 542 25.53 21.98 34.23
N ILE A 543 25.17 20.88 33.58
CA ILE A 543 23.80 20.37 33.56
C ILE A 543 23.71 19.11 34.44
N ASP A 544 23.06 19.22 35.60
CA ASP A 544 22.85 18.13 36.56
C ASP A 544 21.49 17.46 36.36
N GLY A 545 21.48 16.13 36.43
CA GLY A 545 20.27 15.32 36.44
C GLY A 545 19.60 15.18 35.08
N PHE A 546 20.33 15.52 34.01
CA PHE A 546 19.98 15.39 32.60
C PHE A 546 21.28 15.13 31.79
N PRO A 547 21.24 14.38 30.68
CA PRO A 547 20.14 13.55 30.17
C PRO A 547 19.88 12.30 31.02
N ARG A 548 18.66 11.74 30.94
CA ARG A 548 18.27 10.51 31.67
C ARG A 548 18.03 9.29 30.80
N ALA A 549 18.06 9.48 29.49
CA ALA A 549 17.95 8.44 28.48
C ALA A 549 18.78 8.86 27.25
N LEU A 550 19.14 7.90 26.42
CA LEU A 550 20.04 8.12 25.28
C LEU A 550 19.42 9.07 24.22
N ASP A 551 18.14 8.86 23.92
CA ASP A 551 17.37 9.70 23.00
C ASP A 551 17.34 11.18 23.44
N GLN A 552 17.25 11.45 24.74
CA GLN A 552 17.32 12.81 25.28
C GLN A 552 18.68 13.46 25.02
N ALA A 553 19.76 12.68 25.12
CA ALA A 553 21.11 13.16 24.88
C ALA A 553 21.28 13.56 23.41
N GLU A 554 20.92 12.67 22.48
CA GLU A 554 21.00 12.91 21.03
C GLU A 554 20.12 14.09 20.59
N GLN A 555 18.90 14.18 21.11
CA GLN A 555 17.99 15.29 20.81
C GLN A 555 18.48 16.62 21.38
N PHE A 556 19.08 16.63 22.58
CA PHE A 556 19.69 17.84 23.13
C PHE A 556 20.86 18.32 22.25
N GLU A 557 21.76 17.42 21.86
CA GLU A 557 22.94 17.79 21.06
C GLU A 557 22.57 18.33 19.67
N SER A 558 21.53 17.77 19.07
CA SER A 558 20.99 18.22 17.78
C SER A 558 20.20 19.53 17.86
N SER A 559 19.51 19.78 18.99
CA SER A 559 18.62 20.95 19.14
C SER A 559 19.29 22.17 19.77
N ILE A 560 20.31 21.96 20.61
CA ILE A 560 21.01 23.01 21.36
C ILE A 560 22.46 23.08 20.90
N MET A 561 23.30 22.15 21.35
CA MET A 561 24.67 21.97 20.87
C MET A 561 25.29 20.70 21.48
N PRO A 562 26.33 20.11 20.87
CA PRO A 562 27.07 18.98 21.42
C PRO A 562 27.63 19.25 22.81
N CYS A 563 27.60 18.25 23.70
CA CYS A 563 28.29 18.39 24.98
C CYS A 563 29.81 18.22 24.82
N LYS A 564 30.58 18.96 25.62
CA LYS A 564 32.05 18.91 25.61
C LYS A 564 32.57 17.71 26.41
N ALA A 565 31.93 17.40 27.53
CA ALA A 565 32.31 16.31 28.41
C ALA A 565 31.14 15.84 29.29
N VAL A 566 31.27 14.64 29.83
CA VAL A 566 30.36 14.07 30.84
C VAL A 566 31.15 13.72 32.09
N LEU A 567 30.74 14.24 33.25
CA LEU A 567 31.25 13.84 34.55
C LEU A 567 30.31 12.79 35.14
N PHE A 568 30.71 11.52 35.13
CA PHE A 568 29.92 10.43 35.67
C PHE A 568 30.40 10.03 37.07
N PHE A 569 29.57 10.30 38.08
CA PHE A 569 29.83 9.94 39.47
C PHE A 569 29.39 8.51 39.75
N ASP A 570 30.38 7.63 39.85
CA ASP A 570 30.20 6.20 40.10
C ASP A 570 30.12 5.92 41.60
N CYS A 571 29.00 5.34 42.04
CA CYS A 571 28.72 5.09 43.44
C CYS A 571 27.94 3.78 43.56
N PRO A 572 28.33 2.86 44.46
CA PRO A 572 27.56 1.64 44.72
C PRO A 572 26.14 1.93 45.22
N GLU A 573 25.19 1.07 44.85
CA GLU A 573 23.77 1.21 45.21
C GLU A 573 23.56 1.32 46.73
N GLU A 574 24.25 0.50 47.52
CA GLU A 574 24.16 0.52 48.98
C GLU A 574 24.52 1.88 49.59
N GLU A 575 25.55 2.55 49.05
CA GLU A 575 25.97 3.88 49.51
C GLU A 575 25.01 4.96 49.05
N MET A 576 24.49 4.85 47.83
CA MET A 576 23.47 5.76 47.32
C MET A 576 22.18 5.69 48.13
N GLU A 577 21.71 4.48 48.48
CA GLU A 577 20.51 4.27 49.30
C GLU A 577 20.67 4.86 50.70
N LYS A 578 21.79 4.59 51.39
CA LYS A 578 22.12 5.19 52.70
C LYS A 578 22.07 6.73 52.64
N ARG A 579 22.64 7.32 51.59
CA ARG A 579 22.67 8.78 51.39
C ARG A 579 21.28 9.36 51.12
N LEU A 580 20.44 8.66 50.35
CA LEU A 580 19.07 9.12 50.05
C LEU A 580 18.16 9.06 51.28
N LEU A 581 18.25 8.02 52.10
CA LEU A 581 17.47 7.90 53.33
C LEU A 581 17.78 9.03 54.31
N LYS A 582 19.07 9.31 54.56
CA LYS A 582 19.51 10.42 55.42
C LYS A 582 19.09 11.81 54.88
N ARG A 583 18.97 11.93 53.56
CA ARG A 583 18.54 13.15 52.89
C ARG A 583 17.02 13.38 52.98
N GLY A 584 16.22 12.31 52.92
CA GLY A 584 14.77 12.38 53.10
C GLY A 584 14.39 12.98 54.47
N GLU A 585 15.17 12.65 55.51
CA GLU A 585 14.99 13.16 56.87
C GLU A 585 15.33 14.64 57.03
N THR A 586 16.24 15.18 56.20
CA THR A 586 16.84 16.52 56.39
C THR A 586 16.39 17.57 55.37
N SER A 587 15.93 17.16 54.18
CA SER A 587 15.72 18.07 53.04
C SER A 587 14.27 18.43 52.71
N GLY A 588 13.28 17.84 53.40
CA GLY A 588 11.86 18.16 53.22
C GLY A 588 11.29 17.82 51.83
N ARG A 589 11.93 16.89 51.10
CA ARG A 589 11.49 16.43 49.77
C ARG A 589 10.36 15.42 49.90
N SER A 590 9.20 15.75 49.35
CA SER A 590 8.00 14.90 49.40
C SER A 590 8.09 13.63 48.53
N ASP A 591 9.06 13.56 47.62
CA ASP A 591 9.28 12.47 46.67
C ASP A 591 10.38 11.47 47.11
N ASP A 592 11.11 11.71 48.19
CA ASP A 592 12.19 10.84 48.68
C ASP A 592 11.65 9.77 49.67
N ASN A 593 10.70 8.93 49.22
CA ASN A 593 10.23 7.74 49.95
C ASN A 593 10.89 6.44 49.43
N ALA A 594 10.92 5.38 50.24
CA ALA A 594 11.63 4.14 49.92
C ALA A 594 11.18 3.49 48.59
N GLU A 595 9.89 3.58 48.24
CA GLU A 595 9.36 3.03 46.99
C GLU A 595 9.80 3.86 45.77
N THR A 596 9.73 5.19 45.87
CA THR A 596 10.18 6.12 44.83
C THR A 596 11.70 6.04 44.61
N ILE A 597 12.47 5.86 45.69
CA ILE A 597 13.93 5.67 45.61
C ILE A 597 14.27 4.44 44.76
N ARG A 598 13.63 3.30 45.02
CA ARG A 598 13.83 2.06 44.24
C ARG A 598 13.44 2.25 42.77
N LYS A 599 12.32 2.92 42.49
CA LYS A 599 11.91 3.23 41.10
C LYS A 599 12.97 4.09 40.41
N ARG A 600 13.51 5.11 41.08
CA ARG A 600 14.57 5.97 40.54
C ARG A 600 15.88 5.23 40.28
N PHE A 601 16.25 4.28 41.13
CA PHE A 601 17.40 3.41 40.86
C PHE A 601 17.18 2.53 39.63
N ARG A 602 16.00 1.88 39.53
CA ARG A 602 15.66 1.07 38.36
C ARG A 602 15.72 1.89 37.07
N THR A 603 15.07 3.05 37.04
CA THR A 603 15.11 3.96 35.89
C THR A 603 16.54 4.38 35.56
N PHE A 604 17.38 4.66 36.56
CA PHE A 604 18.78 5.01 36.33
C PHE A 604 19.55 3.86 35.65
N LEU A 605 19.41 2.62 36.15
CA LEU A 605 20.09 1.46 35.58
C LEU A 605 19.60 1.13 34.16
N GLU A 606 18.29 1.18 33.93
CA GLU A 606 17.69 0.81 32.64
C GLU A 606 17.88 1.88 31.56
N GLN A 607 17.80 3.17 31.91
CA GLN A 607 17.71 4.24 30.92
C GLN A 607 18.89 5.21 30.96
N SER A 608 19.39 5.57 32.16
CA SER A 608 20.45 6.57 32.29
C SER A 608 21.86 5.98 32.15
N LEU A 609 22.05 4.71 32.53
CA LEU A 609 23.36 4.04 32.41
C LEU A 609 23.82 3.87 30.95
N PRO A 610 22.95 3.52 29.97
CA PRO A 610 23.34 3.52 28.55
C PRO A 610 23.93 4.84 28.05
N VAL A 611 23.57 5.97 28.66
CA VAL A 611 24.14 7.28 28.30
C VAL A 611 25.64 7.36 28.65
N LYS A 612 26.04 6.79 29.79
CA LYS A 612 27.44 6.69 30.19
C LYS A 612 28.25 5.94 29.14
N ASP A 613 27.73 4.79 28.69
CA ASP A 613 28.42 3.94 27.71
C ASP A 613 28.55 4.67 26.37
N HIS A 614 27.47 5.31 25.90
CA HIS A 614 27.48 6.11 24.68
C HIS A 614 28.56 7.20 24.66
N TYR A 615 28.70 7.96 25.76
CA TYR A 615 29.74 9.00 25.87
C TYR A 615 31.13 8.44 26.20
N GLY A 616 31.19 7.25 26.80
CA GLY A 616 32.41 6.47 27.01
C GLY A 616 33.05 6.08 25.68
N ASP A 617 32.24 5.58 24.73
CA ASP A 617 32.68 5.22 23.39
C ASP A 617 33.22 6.42 22.61
N ARG A 618 32.63 7.60 22.82
CA ARG A 618 33.10 8.89 22.28
C ARG A 618 34.33 9.47 22.99
N LYS A 619 34.82 8.82 24.06
CA LYS A 619 35.95 9.25 24.90
C LYS A 619 35.79 10.63 25.56
N VAL A 620 34.54 11.05 25.78
CA VAL A 620 34.20 12.32 26.46
C VAL A 620 33.56 12.10 27.84
N CYS A 621 33.36 10.85 28.26
CA CYS A 621 32.89 10.50 29.60
C CYS A 621 34.05 10.26 30.57
N HIS A 622 34.08 11.04 31.65
CA HIS A 622 35.02 10.91 32.76
C HIS A 622 34.33 10.26 33.96
N VAL A 623 34.74 9.03 34.28
CA VAL A 623 34.19 8.27 35.43
C VAL A 623 34.96 8.64 36.69
N ILE A 624 34.24 9.09 37.72
CA ILE A 624 34.78 9.56 39.00
C ILE A 624 34.17 8.73 40.12
N SER A 625 35.01 8.11 40.95
CA SER A 625 34.52 7.41 42.16
C SER A 625 33.93 8.42 43.15
N ALA A 626 32.67 8.23 43.52
CA ALA A 626 31.96 9.06 44.47
C ALA A 626 31.87 8.46 45.89
N ILE A 627 32.70 7.44 46.16
CA ILE A 627 32.83 6.80 47.47
C ILE A 627 33.60 7.66 48.48
N PRO A 628 34.74 8.30 48.12
CA PRO A 628 35.53 9.11 49.07
C PRO A 628 34.77 10.33 49.63
N GLN A 629 35.39 11.01 50.59
CA GLN A 629 34.87 12.28 51.12
C GLN A 629 34.73 13.33 50.00
N PRO A 630 33.73 14.25 50.08
CA PRO A 630 33.42 15.18 49.00
C PRO A 630 34.61 16.03 48.51
N ASP A 631 35.53 16.41 49.39
CA ASP A 631 36.72 17.18 49.04
C ASP A 631 37.70 16.37 48.17
N VAL A 632 37.90 15.09 48.49
CA VAL A 632 38.78 14.20 47.72
C VAL A 632 38.21 13.93 46.32
N VAL A 633 36.88 13.74 46.25
CA VAL A 633 36.17 13.61 44.97
C VAL A 633 36.32 14.90 44.15
N TYR A 634 36.25 16.06 44.79
CA TYR A 634 36.37 17.35 44.13
C TYR A 634 37.74 17.61 43.54
N GLU A 635 38.84 17.19 44.18
CA GLU A 635 40.18 17.29 43.60
C GLU A 635 40.28 16.55 42.25
N SER A 636 39.62 15.38 42.14
CA SER A 636 39.57 14.63 40.88
C SER A 636 38.74 15.35 39.81
N VAL A 637 37.63 15.97 40.21
CA VAL A 637 36.79 16.81 39.33
C VAL A 637 37.58 18.02 38.82
N LYS A 638 38.31 18.69 39.72
CA LYS A 638 39.12 19.87 39.44
C LYS A 638 40.19 19.57 38.39
N ASP A 639 40.95 18.49 38.56
CA ASP A 639 41.95 18.04 37.58
C ASP A 639 41.34 17.78 36.19
N ILE A 640 40.12 17.24 36.12
CA ILE A 640 39.41 17.03 34.84
C ILE A 640 38.99 18.37 34.22
N LEU A 641 38.38 19.26 35.00
CA LEU A 641 37.90 20.55 34.52
C LEU A 641 39.05 21.47 34.06
N ASP A 642 40.16 21.47 34.78
CA ASP A 642 41.36 22.21 34.40
C ASP A 642 41.94 21.69 33.08
N ARG A 643 42.00 20.36 32.89
CA ARG A 643 42.42 19.76 31.61
C ARG A 643 41.46 20.06 30.46
N LEU A 644 40.18 20.24 30.74
CA LEU A 644 39.18 20.64 29.76
C LEU A 644 39.21 22.14 29.47
N GLY A 645 40.02 22.93 30.18
CA GLY A 645 40.09 24.39 30.02
C GLY A 645 38.82 25.10 30.48
N ALA A 646 38.23 24.65 31.60
CA ALA A 646 37.10 25.33 32.21
C ALA A 646 37.52 26.73 32.72
N PRO A 647 36.68 27.76 32.54
CA PRO A 647 36.99 29.13 32.98
C PRO A 647 37.01 29.21 34.51
N GLN A 648 38.17 29.56 35.07
CA GLN A 648 38.35 29.74 36.51
C GLN A 648 37.87 31.14 36.94
N LYS A 649 37.44 31.27 38.20
CA LYS A 649 36.99 32.53 38.81
C LYS A 649 38.11 33.44 39.29
#